data_AF-A0A921UN59-F1
#
_entry.id   AF-A0A921UN59-F1
#
_cell.length_a   1.000
_cell.length_b   1.000
_cell.length_c   1.000
_cell.angle_alpha   90.00
_cell.angle_beta   90.00
_cell.angle_gamma   90.00
#
_symmetry.space_group_name_H-M   'P 1'
#
loop_
_entity.id
_entity.type
_entity.pdbx_description
1 polymer ?
#
loop_
_entity_poly.entity_id
_entity_poly.type
_entity_poly.pdbx_seq_one_letter_code
_entity_poly.pdbx_strand_id
1 'polypeptide(L)'
;MESSGTKDGLNKAPILQRLPMSRPHGSGTKGNQIRLRTNHFKVSVHRTDVIFYHYNVSVKYEDDKPVESKGVSRTVIEKLQEIYLANVDFVYDGENNLYTMCALQNVEDAFMVVVEDGSSTKSARSRTPGGNGSPEGSDTKRMKRPMTCKTYKVELKSVGEFCKEKKSVGEIPLSAIDKVLRGQESDDCQEALRVLDIILRQKSAKQGCLLVRQSFFHSPSEPIKLGGGVVRCPGYHSSFRPTQSGLSLNIDVSTTMIVEPGPVINFILSNQYIKDPSRIDWGKAKHALRNLRIKTTHTNSEFKISSLSEKSCYEQKFLLKQRNGNGPDVVEITVYDYYLKHWDIRLQDSAIFPCLVVGKPKRPTYLPIELCHLVSLQRYTKALTVLQRSSLVQSSRKNPRERKSDLSSALQRINYNSDDILKKCGISIAPEFAQVDGRILQAPKLKAGDGQDLIARDGRWNFMNRKLFEAKGVHTWAAVNFTTRWKLQDLVRRLIHCGDNKGINISPPQSIFEERLQGNESAASRVDAMLEQIRKKIEKPPTFLLCVLPDKNSDIYETSIPIVSRVPTIIFGMDVSHGAPRSNVPSIAAVVSSLGWPCISRYRASVCTLSPRVEIIDSLFKPQGNEDRGLISELLFDFYLSSGKQRPEQVIIFRFVTI
;
A
#
# COMPACT_ATOMS: atom_id res chain seq x y z
N MET A 1 51.22 -40.30 4.31
CA MET A 1 51.75 -38.97 3.96
C MET A 1 50.71 -38.31 3.08
N GLU A 2 49.78 -37.62 3.71
CA GLU A 2 48.69 -36.89 3.05
C GLU A 2 49.25 -35.57 2.49
N SER A 3 49.09 -35.35 1.19
CA SER A 3 49.34 -34.06 0.56
C SER A 3 48.09 -33.19 0.69
N SER A 4 48.13 -32.27 1.66
CA SER A 4 47.11 -31.25 1.86
C SER A 4 47.18 -30.20 0.75
N GLY A 5 46.21 -30.24 -0.15
CA GLY A 5 45.98 -29.20 -1.17
C GLY A 5 45.60 -27.86 -0.55
N THR A 6 46.31 -26.83 -0.99
CA THR A 6 46.04 -25.41 -0.74
C THR A 6 44.63 -25.04 -1.17
N LYS A 7 43.81 -24.57 -0.23
CA LYS A 7 42.54 -23.88 -0.52
C LYS A 7 42.88 -22.48 -1.02
N ASP A 8 42.83 -22.29 -2.34
CA ASP A 8 42.80 -20.95 -2.93
C ASP A 8 41.59 -20.19 -2.40
N GLY A 9 41.87 -19.14 -1.62
CA GLY A 9 40.88 -18.19 -1.20
C GLY A 9 40.36 -17.43 -2.41
N LEU A 10 39.06 -17.58 -2.71
CA LEU A 10 38.36 -16.64 -3.57
C LEU A 10 38.50 -15.24 -2.94
N ASN A 11 39.42 -14.44 -3.50
CA ASN A 11 39.50 -13.01 -3.29
C ASN A 11 38.09 -12.43 -3.51
N LYS A 12 37.44 -11.98 -2.43
CA LYS A 12 36.26 -11.13 -2.53
C LYS A 12 36.68 -9.91 -3.34
N ALA A 13 36.13 -9.78 -4.55
CA ALA A 13 36.36 -8.61 -5.38
C ALA A 13 36.14 -7.33 -4.56
N PRO A 14 36.99 -6.30 -4.71
CA PRO A 14 36.82 -5.05 -3.99
C PRO A 14 35.42 -4.52 -4.25
N ILE A 15 34.73 -4.09 -3.18
CA ILE A 15 33.43 -3.44 -3.29
C ILE A 15 33.68 -2.15 -4.08
N LEU A 16 33.39 -2.18 -5.38
CA LEU A 16 33.45 -0.99 -6.23
C LEU A 16 32.54 0.07 -5.59
N GLN A 17 33.12 1.22 -5.22
CA GLN A 17 32.34 2.37 -4.80
C GLN A 17 31.48 2.79 -6.00
N ARG A 18 30.18 2.47 -5.93
CA ARG A 18 29.23 2.74 -7.00
C ARG A 18 28.94 4.23 -7.02
N LEU A 19 29.60 4.96 -7.92
CA LEU A 19 29.33 6.38 -8.11
C LEU A 19 27.97 6.56 -8.81
N PRO A 20 27.11 7.49 -8.34
CA PRO A 20 25.92 7.88 -9.08
C PRO A 20 26.31 8.37 -10.48
N MET A 21 25.69 7.83 -11.52
CA MET A 21 25.95 8.31 -12.88
C MET A 21 25.53 9.77 -13.00
N SER A 22 26.52 10.64 -13.24
CA SER A 22 26.25 12.03 -13.60
C SER A 22 25.52 12.09 -14.94
N ARG A 23 24.52 12.97 -15.04
CA ARG A 23 23.84 13.22 -16.33
C ARG A 23 24.89 13.70 -17.34
N PRO A 24 25.04 13.04 -18.51
CA PRO A 24 25.96 13.49 -19.56
C PRO A 24 25.66 14.94 -19.98
N HIS A 25 26.66 15.66 -20.48
CA HIS A 25 26.61 17.11 -20.71
C HIS A 25 25.33 17.58 -21.45
N GLY A 26 24.54 18.41 -20.77
CA GLY A 26 23.36 19.09 -21.32
C GLY A 26 22.01 18.37 -21.16
N SER A 27 20.94 19.08 -21.47
CA SER A 27 19.59 18.51 -21.60
C SER A 27 19.35 18.11 -23.05
N GLY A 28 18.61 17.02 -23.32
CA GLY A 28 18.31 16.60 -24.69
C GLY A 28 17.67 17.72 -25.52
N THR A 29 17.91 17.83 -26.82
CA THR A 29 17.48 19.01 -27.61
C THR A 29 16.35 18.76 -28.59
N LYS A 30 16.00 17.49 -28.84
CA LYS A 30 15.01 17.08 -29.85
C LYS A 30 13.58 17.33 -29.39
N GLY A 31 12.70 17.59 -30.37
CA GLY A 31 11.25 17.73 -30.16
C GLY A 31 10.81 19.19 -29.97
N ASN A 32 9.51 19.40 -30.03
CA ASN A 32 8.91 20.73 -29.88
C ASN A 32 8.83 21.10 -28.41
N GLN A 33 9.16 22.35 -28.05
CA GLN A 33 9.07 22.82 -26.68
C GLN A 33 7.61 22.95 -26.22
N ILE A 34 7.35 22.62 -24.95
CA ILE A 34 6.05 22.82 -24.30
C ILE A 34 6.27 23.23 -22.84
N ARG A 35 5.48 24.19 -22.35
CA ARG A 35 5.47 24.53 -20.92
C ARG A 35 4.56 23.58 -20.16
N LEU A 36 5.08 22.98 -19.11
CA LEU A 36 4.37 22.04 -18.25
C LEU A 36 4.30 22.55 -16.82
N ARG A 37 3.35 22.02 -16.06
CA ARG A 37 3.27 22.18 -14.61
C ARG A 37 3.36 20.81 -13.96
N THR A 38 4.13 20.69 -12.90
CA THR A 38 4.28 19.45 -12.15
C THR A 38 3.61 19.59 -10.79
N ASN A 39 3.24 18.47 -10.17
CA ASN A 39 2.72 18.43 -8.80
C ASN A 39 3.83 18.62 -7.74
N HIS A 40 4.90 19.33 -8.10
CA HIS A 40 5.94 19.79 -7.19
C HIS A 40 5.71 21.26 -6.87
N PHE A 41 5.99 21.62 -5.64
CA PHE A 41 5.97 22.99 -5.15
C PHE A 41 7.40 23.37 -4.78
N LYS A 42 7.88 24.54 -5.26
CA LYS A 42 9.25 24.98 -4.99
C LYS A 42 9.43 25.23 -3.49
N VAL A 43 10.55 24.77 -2.94
CA VAL A 43 10.89 24.96 -1.53
C VAL A 43 12.14 25.81 -1.44
N SER A 44 12.03 26.93 -0.73
CA SER A 44 13.17 27.77 -0.34
C SER A 44 13.70 27.29 1.00
N VAL A 45 15.02 27.17 1.12
CA VAL A 45 15.73 26.83 2.37
C VAL A 45 16.64 28.01 2.69
N HIS A 46 16.28 28.78 3.71
CA HIS A 46 17.00 30.00 4.10
C HIS A 46 18.03 29.77 5.23
N ARG A 47 17.99 28.61 5.88
CA ARG A 47 18.92 28.22 6.95
C ARG A 47 19.48 26.84 6.68
N THR A 48 20.78 26.75 6.47
CA THR A 48 21.50 25.48 6.23
C THR A 48 22.36 25.06 7.43
N ASP A 49 22.50 25.95 8.42
CA ASP A 49 23.23 25.76 9.69
C ASP A 49 22.49 24.86 10.70
N VAL A 50 21.24 24.50 10.41
CA VAL A 50 20.41 23.70 11.29
C VAL A 50 20.90 22.24 11.34
N ILE A 51 21.02 21.72 12.55
CA ILE A 51 21.40 20.33 12.84
C ILE A 51 20.27 19.68 13.63
N PHE A 52 19.89 18.46 13.23
CA PHE A 52 19.00 17.62 14.02
C PHE A 52 19.79 16.56 14.78
N TYR A 53 19.38 16.28 16.01
CA TYR A 53 19.97 15.23 16.85
C TYR A 53 19.02 14.04 16.93
N HIS A 54 19.48 12.86 16.55
CA HIS A 54 18.67 11.63 16.47
C HIS A 54 18.75 10.78 17.73
N TYR A 55 17.57 10.41 18.24
CA TYR A 55 17.36 9.54 19.40
C TYR A 55 16.47 8.35 19.03
N ASN A 56 16.85 7.17 19.50
CA ASN A 56 16.01 5.98 19.52
C ASN A 56 15.10 6.04 20.77
N VAL A 57 13.81 5.84 20.57
CA VAL A 57 12.78 5.88 21.60
C VAL A 57 12.32 4.47 21.94
N SER A 58 12.37 4.11 23.21
CA SER A 58 11.73 2.91 23.76
C SER A 58 10.61 3.31 24.71
N VAL A 59 9.39 2.84 24.44
CA VAL A 59 8.23 3.03 25.34
C VAL A 59 7.83 1.69 25.95
N LYS A 60 7.91 1.60 27.27
CA LYS A 60 7.54 0.43 28.06
C LYS A 60 6.48 0.79 29.09
N TYR A 61 5.78 -0.22 29.61
CA TYR A 61 5.01 -0.05 30.84
C TYR A 61 5.97 0.09 32.04
N GLU A 62 5.46 0.53 33.19
CA GLU A 62 6.21 0.60 34.44
C GLU A 62 6.83 -0.74 34.86
N ASP A 63 6.23 -1.88 34.47
CA ASP A 63 6.75 -3.24 34.71
C ASP A 63 7.72 -3.73 33.61
N ASP A 64 8.34 -2.81 32.86
CA ASP A 64 9.27 -3.03 31.74
C ASP A 64 8.73 -3.88 30.57
N LYS A 65 7.42 -4.17 30.54
CA LYS A 65 6.80 -4.87 29.40
C LYS A 65 6.65 -3.96 28.18
N PRO A 66 6.81 -4.50 26.96
CA PRO A 66 6.66 -3.71 25.74
C PRO A 66 5.21 -3.24 25.54
N VAL A 67 5.04 -2.03 25.03
CA VAL A 67 3.72 -1.50 24.66
C VAL A 67 3.27 -2.08 23.31
N GLU A 68 2.32 -3.01 23.33
CA GLU A 68 1.81 -3.67 22.11
C GLU A 68 0.79 -2.84 21.31
N SER A 69 0.25 -1.76 21.90
CA SER A 69 -0.84 -0.99 21.30
C SER A 69 -0.33 0.11 20.37
N LYS A 70 -0.59 -0.05 19.06
CA LYS A 70 -0.26 0.96 18.05
C LYS A 70 -0.94 2.30 18.35
N GLY A 71 -0.16 3.38 18.39
CA GLY A 71 -0.64 4.75 18.60
C GLY A 71 -0.45 5.28 20.02
N VAL A 72 -0.31 4.40 21.02
CA VAL A 72 -0.06 4.81 22.42
C VAL A 72 1.26 5.57 22.53
N SER A 73 2.30 5.14 21.81
CA SER A 73 3.61 5.80 21.86
C SER A 73 3.55 7.28 21.46
N ARG A 74 2.66 7.68 20.54
CA ARG A 74 2.50 9.13 20.23
C ARG A 74 1.95 9.89 21.41
N THR A 75 0.86 9.42 22.01
CA THR A 75 0.25 10.07 23.18
C THR A 75 1.22 10.14 24.36
N VAL A 76 2.00 9.08 24.59
CA VAL A 76 3.02 9.06 25.64
C VAL A 76 4.12 10.09 25.34
N ILE A 77 4.61 10.16 24.10
CA ILE A 77 5.68 11.09 23.73
C ILE A 77 5.20 12.55 23.68
N GLU A 78 3.94 12.81 23.31
CA GLU A 78 3.31 14.12 23.44
C GLU A 78 3.25 14.54 24.92
N LYS A 79 2.86 13.64 25.83
CA LYS A 79 2.86 13.92 27.27
C LYS A 79 4.27 14.10 27.84
N LEU A 80 5.26 13.35 27.34
CA LEU A 80 6.66 13.57 27.66
C LEU A 80 7.12 14.97 27.23
N GLN A 81 6.69 15.45 26.06
CA GLN A 81 6.94 16.84 25.64
C GLN A 81 6.42 17.82 26.66
N GLU A 82 5.14 17.68 27.03
CA GLU A 82 4.47 18.61 27.93
C GLU A 82 5.12 18.66 29.32
N ILE A 83 5.59 17.52 29.84
CA ILE A 83 6.09 17.40 31.22
C ILE A 83 7.59 17.71 31.32
N TYR A 84 8.41 17.10 30.45
CA TYR A 84 9.87 17.11 30.60
C TYR A 84 10.57 17.96 29.53
N LEU A 85 10.01 18.06 28.33
CA LEU A 85 10.68 18.65 27.16
C LEU A 85 9.89 19.83 26.56
N ALA A 86 9.21 20.63 27.40
CA ALA A 86 8.26 21.63 26.94
C ALA A 86 8.88 22.71 26.03
N ASN A 87 10.17 23.00 26.23
CA ASN A 87 10.93 23.98 25.44
C ASN A 87 11.76 23.35 24.31
N VAL A 88 11.61 22.04 24.06
CA VAL A 88 12.36 21.34 23.02
C VAL A 88 11.47 21.14 21.80
N ASP A 89 11.92 21.67 20.66
CA ASP A 89 11.37 21.30 19.37
C ASP A 89 11.80 19.88 19.02
N PHE A 90 10.84 18.96 19.03
CA PHE A 90 11.10 17.61 18.55
C PHE A 90 10.14 17.14 17.46
N VAL A 91 10.65 16.20 16.69
CA VAL A 91 10.00 15.52 15.57
C VAL A 91 10.00 14.03 15.88
N TYR A 92 8.84 13.42 15.94
CA TYR A 92 8.70 11.99 16.28
C TYR A 92 7.97 11.21 15.19
N ASP A 93 8.55 10.10 14.76
CA ASP A 93 7.98 9.25 13.73
C ASP A 93 6.78 8.41 14.22
N GLY A 94 6.47 8.42 15.51
CA GLY A 94 5.39 7.62 16.08
C GLY A 94 5.74 6.16 16.33
N GLU A 95 6.99 5.76 16.10
CA GLU A 95 7.50 4.41 16.30
C GLU A 95 8.69 4.42 17.26
N ASN A 96 9.91 4.65 16.76
CA ASN A 96 11.14 4.57 17.55
C ASN A 96 12.17 5.65 17.22
N ASN A 97 11.87 6.62 16.35
CA ASN A 97 12.82 7.68 15.99
C ASN A 97 12.30 9.04 16.40
N LEU A 98 13.07 9.72 17.24
CA LEU A 98 12.84 11.10 17.67
C LEU A 98 14.03 11.96 17.28
N TYR A 99 13.75 13.16 16.80
CA TYR A 99 14.75 14.13 16.39
C TYR A 99 14.51 15.45 17.11
N THR A 100 15.56 16.14 17.51
CA THR A 100 15.47 17.45 18.18
C THR A 100 16.36 18.48 17.47
N MET A 101 16.03 19.77 17.58
CA MET A 101 16.87 20.84 16.99
C MET A 101 18.07 21.24 17.87
N CYS A 102 18.09 20.79 19.12
CA CYS A 102 19.17 21.03 20.08
C CYS A 102 19.47 19.73 20.83
N ALA A 103 20.75 19.45 21.08
CA ALA A 103 21.13 18.29 21.88
C ALA A 103 20.46 18.34 23.27
N LEU A 104 19.81 17.25 23.65
CA LEU A 104 19.19 17.10 24.97
C LEU A 104 20.29 17.08 26.06
N GLN A 105 20.34 18.12 26.88
CA GLN A 105 21.20 18.18 28.06
C GLN A 105 20.46 17.48 29.20
N ASN A 106 21.03 16.40 29.76
CA ASN A 106 20.45 15.55 30.82
C ASN A 106 19.34 14.61 30.34
N VAL A 107 19.64 13.73 29.38
CA VAL A 107 18.78 12.57 29.11
C VAL A 107 18.87 11.64 30.33
N GLU A 108 17.85 11.65 31.19
CA GLU A 108 17.71 10.64 32.24
C GLU A 108 17.67 9.24 31.60
N ASP A 109 18.15 8.23 32.33
CA ASP A 109 18.14 6.84 31.83
C ASP A 109 16.73 6.40 31.41
N ALA A 110 15.70 6.91 32.10
CA ALA A 110 14.30 6.78 31.69
C ALA A 110 13.40 7.87 32.30
N PHE A 111 12.43 8.35 31.52
CA PHE A 111 11.39 9.27 31.96
C PHE A 111 10.11 8.51 32.33
N MET A 112 9.50 8.87 33.47
CA MET A 112 8.22 8.31 33.90
C MET A 112 7.07 9.23 33.47
N VAL A 113 6.25 8.76 32.54
CA VAL A 113 5.17 9.53 31.93
C VAL A 113 3.83 8.94 32.34
N VAL A 114 3.02 9.74 33.04
CA VAL A 114 1.66 9.36 33.41
C VAL A 114 0.69 9.84 32.34
N VAL A 115 -0.03 8.91 31.72
CA VAL A 115 -1.07 9.20 30.72
C VAL A 115 -2.42 8.81 31.28
N GLU A 116 -3.37 9.73 31.21
CA GLU A 116 -4.78 9.46 31.53
C GLU A 116 -5.37 8.52 30.48
N ASP A 117 -6.02 7.44 30.92
CA ASP A 117 -6.62 6.48 30.00
C ASP A 117 -7.84 7.11 29.29
N GLY A 118 -7.69 7.39 27.99
CA GLY A 118 -8.70 8.00 27.13
C GLY A 118 -10.00 7.20 26.99
N SER A 119 -10.09 6.00 27.57
CA SER A 119 -11.35 5.29 27.78
C SER A 119 -12.28 5.99 28.78
N SER A 120 -11.85 7.08 29.44
CA SER A 120 -12.63 7.83 30.45
C SER A 120 -12.65 9.35 30.27
N THR A 121 -12.69 9.85 29.03
CA THR A 121 -12.89 11.30 28.79
C THR A 121 -14.34 11.73 29.08
N LYS A 122 -14.57 12.35 30.24
CA LYS A 122 -15.76 13.20 30.48
C LYS A 122 -15.47 14.61 30.00
N SER A 123 -16.40 15.21 29.25
CA SER A 123 -16.50 16.67 29.16
C SER A 123 -17.66 17.16 30.02
N ALA A 124 -17.40 18.22 30.77
CA ALA A 124 -18.43 19.05 31.36
C ALA A 124 -19.04 19.97 30.28
N ARG A 125 -20.32 20.32 30.51
CA ARG A 125 -21.15 21.37 29.87
C ARG A 125 -22.01 20.95 28.68
N SER A 126 -23.25 20.59 29.00
CA SER A 126 -24.42 21.17 28.33
C SER A 126 -25.35 21.70 29.42
N ARG A 127 -25.51 23.01 29.50
CA ARG A 127 -26.59 23.66 30.25
C ARG A 127 -27.60 24.11 29.20
N THR A 128 -28.80 23.54 29.25
CA THR A 128 -30.01 24.20 28.73
C THR A 128 -30.94 24.52 29.92
N PRO A 129 -31.64 25.67 29.89
CA PRO A 129 -32.32 26.22 31.05
C PRO A 129 -33.79 25.81 31.13
N GLY A 130 -34.30 25.60 32.35
CA GLY A 130 -35.74 25.66 32.64
C GLY A 130 -36.28 24.50 33.48
N GLY A 131 -36.89 24.82 34.63
CA GLY A 131 -37.77 23.92 35.38
C GLY A 131 -37.67 24.05 36.90
N ASN A 132 -38.54 24.87 37.50
CA ASN A 132 -38.76 25.01 38.94
C ASN A 132 -39.21 23.69 39.60
N GLY A 133 -38.67 23.39 40.77
CA GLY A 133 -39.17 22.36 41.69
C GLY A 133 -38.32 22.28 42.97
N SER A 134 -38.94 22.51 44.13
CA SER A 134 -38.36 22.55 45.47
C SER A 134 -37.82 21.18 45.97
N PRO A 135 -37.01 21.15 47.05
CA PRO A 135 -36.08 20.06 47.33
C PRO A 135 -36.59 19.10 48.42
N GLU A 136 -36.64 17.80 48.14
CA GLU A 136 -36.74 16.76 49.18
C GLU A 136 -35.83 15.56 48.87
N GLY A 137 -34.91 15.31 49.80
CA GLY A 137 -34.55 13.99 50.31
C GLY A 137 -33.98 12.92 49.37
N SER A 138 -32.66 12.94 49.14
CA SER A 138 -31.75 11.80 49.41
C SER A 138 -30.41 12.00 48.67
N ASP A 139 -29.41 12.52 49.39
CA ASP A 139 -28.03 12.61 48.93
C ASP A 139 -27.40 11.21 48.82
N THR A 140 -27.72 10.49 47.75
CA THR A 140 -26.87 9.39 47.30
C THR A 140 -25.64 9.99 46.63
N LYS A 141 -24.60 10.16 47.43
CA LYS A 141 -23.23 10.55 47.06
C LYS A 141 -22.81 9.73 45.82
N ARG A 142 -22.98 10.30 44.62
CA ARG A 142 -22.62 9.66 43.35
C ARG A 142 -21.10 9.58 43.28
N MET A 143 -20.56 8.50 43.86
CA MET A 143 -19.13 8.28 44.07
C MET A 143 -18.41 8.22 42.72
N LYS A 144 -17.61 9.25 42.41
CA LYS A 144 -16.71 9.27 41.25
C LYS A 144 -15.80 8.04 41.32
N ARG A 145 -15.89 7.15 40.32
CA ARG A 145 -14.90 6.07 40.13
C ARG A 145 -13.50 6.71 39.99
N PRO A 146 -12.46 6.14 40.61
CA PRO A 146 -11.11 6.68 40.52
C PRO A 146 -10.63 6.67 39.06
N MET A 147 -10.07 7.80 38.61
CA MET A 147 -9.44 7.92 37.30
C MET A 147 -8.29 6.92 37.20
N THR A 148 -8.32 6.03 36.22
CA THR A 148 -7.23 5.07 35.99
C THR A 148 -6.16 5.76 35.15
N CYS A 149 -5.12 6.27 35.79
CA CYS A 149 -3.90 6.71 35.11
C CYS A 149 -3.01 5.50 34.83
N LYS A 150 -2.29 5.52 33.70
CA LYS A 150 -1.27 4.52 33.38
C LYS A 150 0.09 5.20 33.33
N THR A 151 1.06 4.61 34.00
CA THR A 151 2.45 5.06 33.98
C THR A 151 3.22 4.30 32.92
N TYR A 152 3.99 5.05 32.13
CA TYR A 152 4.86 4.54 31.07
C TYR A 152 6.30 4.96 31.36
N LYS A 153 7.24 4.08 31.05
CA LYS A 153 8.68 4.35 31.11
C LYS A 153 9.18 4.61 29.71
N VAL A 154 9.81 5.77 29.48
CA VAL A 154 10.34 6.18 28.18
C VAL A 154 11.85 6.31 28.26
N GLU A 155 12.57 5.54 27.45
CA GLU A 155 14.03 5.61 27.33
C GLU A 155 14.39 6.31 26.01
N LEU A 156 15.28 7.32 26.08
CA LEU A 156 15.82 8.01 24.91
C LEU A 156 17.31 7.69 24.79
N LYS A 157 17.74 7.13 23.66
CA LYS A 157 19.15 6.79 23.43
C LYS A 157 19.65 7.49 22.18
N SER A 158 20.71 8.31 22.29
CA SER A 158 21.33 8.95 21.14
C SER A 158 21.80 7.90 20.13
N VAL A 159 21.54 8.11 18.84
CA VAL A 159 21.87 7.14 17.79
C VAL A 159 23.26 7.45 17.22
N GLY A 160 24.19 6.51 17.35
CA GLY A 160 25.52 6.59 16.73
C GLY A 160 26.55 5.76 17.50
N GLU A 161 27.32 4.94 16.80
CA GLU A 161 28.46 4.23 17.37
C GLU A 161 29.61 5.18 17.67
N PHE A 162 30.38 4.84 18.70
CA PHE A 162 31.56 5.53 19.18
C PHE A 162 32.71 5.40 18.16
N CYS A 163 32.60 6.04 17.00
CA CYS A 163 33.73 6.18 16.08
C CYS A 163 34.61 7.31 16.57
N LYS A 164 35.72 6.95 17.22
CA LYS A 164 36.85 7.85 17.51
C LYS A 164 37.45 8.33 16.18
N GLU A 165 36.81 9.30 15.54
CA GLU A 165 37.37 10.29 14.60
C GLU A 165 36.20 11.06 13.94
N LYS A 166 35.94 12.27 14.45
CA LYS A 166 35.28 13.40 13.75
C LYS A 166 33.81 13.30 13.29
N LYS A 167 32.95 12.41 13.80
CA LYS A 167 31.48 12.59 13.72
C LYS A 167 30.89 12.74 15.13
N SER A 168 30.36 13.92 15.45
CA SER A 168 29.53 14.11 16.64
C SER A 168 28.33 13.17 16.56
N VAL A 169 28.08 12.42 17.63
CA VAL A 169 27.14 11.29 17.68
C VAL A 169 25.73 11.74 17.32
N GLY A 170 25.13 11.17 16.28
CA GLY A 170 23.71 11.33 15.94
C GLY A 170 23.29 12.66 15.30
N GLU A 171 24.24 13.47 14.83
CA GLU A 171 23.96 14.73 14.14
C GLU A 171 23.56 14.51 12.67
N ILE A 172 22.48 15.16 12.26
CA ILE A 172 21.94 15.17 10.90
C ILE A 172 21.87 16.63 10.43
N PRO A 173 22.90 17.11 9.72
CA PRO A 173 22.96 18.50 9.30
C PRO A 173 22.04 18.73 8.08
N LEU A 174 21.19 19.77 8.14
CA LEU A 174 20.31 20.14 7.04
C LEU A 174 21.12 20.59 5.80
N SER A 175 22.33 21.12 6.02
CA SER A 175 23.32 21.42 4.96
C SER A 175 23.61 20.24 4.02
N ALA A 176 23.39 18.99 4.45
CA ALA A 176 23.50 17.80 3.59
C ALA A 176 22.61 17.87 2.35
N ILE A 177 21.44 18.52 2.45
CA ILE A 177 20.55 18.74 1.31
C ILE A 177 21.20 19.72 0.32
N ASP A 178 21.76 20.83 0.79
CA ASP A 178 22.42 21.83 -0.07
C ASP A 178 23.63 21.23 -0.82
N LYS A 179 24.42 20.39 -0.13
CA LYS A 179 25.52 19.63 -0.75
C LYS A 179 25.04 18.83 -1.97
N VAL A 180 23.98 18.04 -1.81
CA VAL A 180 23.42 17.24 -2.91
C VAL A 180 22.81 18.10 -4.01
N LEU A 181 22.17 19.22 -3.67
CA LEU A 181 21.63 20.15 -4.66
C LEU A 181 22.73 20.83 -5.51
N ARG A 182 23.95 20.98 -4.96
CA ARG A 182 25.14 21.43 -5.69
C ARG A 182 25.88 20.32 -6.43
N GLY A 183 25.37 19.08 -6.39
CA GLY A 183 25.97 17.92 -7.04
C GLY A 183 27.08 17.25 -6.23
N GLN A 184 27.17 17.52 -4.92
CA GLN A 184 28.12 16.85 -4.01
C GLN A 184 27.46 15.62 -3.36
N GLU A 185 28.26 14.61 -3.02
CA GLU A 185 27.76 13.44 -2.30
C GLU A 185 27.54 13.75 -0.81
N SER A 186 26.51 13.14 -0.21
CA SER A 186 26.25 13.24 1.23
C SER A 186 25.40 12.07 1.71
N ASP A 187 25.94 11.27 2.61
CA ASP A 187 25.24 10.13 3.22
C ASP A 187 24.04 10.60 4.08
N ASP A 188 24.17 11.77 4.72
CA ASP A 188 23.15 12.31 5.63
C ASP A 188 21.94 12.93 4.90
N CYS A 189 21.96 13.10 3.58
CA CYS A 189 20.89 13.80 2.85
C CYS A 189 19.56 13.04 2.91
N GLN A 190 19.59 11.70 2.83
CA GLN A 190 18.38 10.87 2.96
C GLN A 190 17.79 10.97 4.37
N GLU A 191 18.63 11.02 5.40
CA GLU A 191 18.18 11.19 6.78
C GLU A 191 17.61 12.60 7.00
N ALA A 192 18.25 13.64 6.49
CA ALA A 192 17.74 15.01 6.55
C ALA A 192 16.37 15.14 5.87
N LEU A 193 16.20 14.57 4.68
CA LEU A 193 14.89 14.52 3.99
C LEU A 193 13.86 13.73 4.79
N ARG A 194 14.26 12.63 5.44
CA ARG A 194 13.38 11.84 6.30
C ARG A 194 12.88 12.66 7.49
N VAL A 195 13.74 13.43 8.15
CA VAL A 195 13.32 14.33 9.24
C VAL A 195 12.26 15.31 8.73
N LEU A 196 12.49 15.96 7.59
CA LEU A 196 11.52 16.89 6.99
C LEU A 196 10.18 16.20 6.67
N ASP A 197 10.22 15.00 6.12
CA ASP A 197 9.04 14.19 5.82
C ASP A 197 8.28 13.75 7.10
N ILE A 198 8.98 13.53 8.21
CA ILE A 198 8.34 13.25 9.50
C ILE A 198 7.64 14.51 10.02
N ILE A 199 8.20 15.71 9.82
CA ILE A 199 7.52 16.96 10.19
C ILE A 199 6.17 17.10 9.47
N LEU A 200 6.13 16.84 8.15
CA LEU A 200 4.87 16.85 7.37
C LEU A 200 3.84 15.86 7.94
N ARG A 201 4.32 14.68 8.31
CA ARG A 201 3.51 13.61 8.88
C ARG A 201 3.01 13.93 10.29
N GLN A 202 3.83 14.55 11.14
CA GLN A 202 3.47 15.00 12.47
C GLN A 202 2.41 16.10 12.40
N LYS A 203 2.56 17.07 11.49
CA LYS A 203 1.54 18.10 11.25
C LYS A 203 0.19 17.50 10.84
N SER A 204 0.20 16.58 9.88
CA SER A 204 -1.02 15.90 9.43
C SER A 204 -1.65 15.05 10.54
N ALA A 205 -0.84 14.44 11.41
CA ALA A 205 -1.32 13.70 12.60
C ALA A 205 -2.08 14.62 13.57
N LYS A 206 -1.52 15.80 13.87
CA LYS A 206 -2.16 16.82 14.73
C LYS A 206 -3.49 17.34 14.16
N GLN A 207 -3.66 17.29 12.83
CA GLN A 207 -4.93 17.61 12.16
C GLN A 207 -5.94 16.44 12.14
N GLY A 208 -5.66 15.33 12.83
CA GLY A 208 -6.57 14.19 12.93
C GLY A 208 -6.60 13.29 11.69
N CYS A 209 -5.56 13.34 10.84
CA CYS A 209 -5.49 12.48 9.66
C CYS A 209 -5.21 11.01 10.02
N LEU A 210 -5.80 10.11 9.23
CA LEU A 210 -5.29 8.75 9.12
C LEU A 210 -3.97 8.77 8.34
N LEU A 211 -2.91 8.23 8.94
CA LEU A 211 -1.56 8.19 8.35
C LEU A 211 -1.30 6.80 7.76
N VAL A 212 -0.94 6.73 6.48
CA VAL A 212 -0.45 5.51 5.83
C VAL A 212 0.82 5.85 5.07
N ARG A 213 1.97 5.45 5.63
CA ARG A 213 3.29 5.88 5.11
C ARG A 213 3.34 7.42 5.03
N GLN A 214 3.65 7.98 3.86
CA GLN A 214 3.65 9.41 3.56
C GLN A 214 2.35 9.91 2.92
N SER A 215 1.27 9.12 3.00
CA SER A 215 -0.08 9.52 2.59
C SER A 215 -0.97 9.80 3.79
N PHE A 216 -1.72 10.90 3.73
CA PHE A 216 -2.52 11.42 4.82
C PHE A 216 -3.98 11.57 4.37
N PHE A 217 -4.90 10.99 5.13
CA PHE A 217 -6.30 10.84 4.76
C PHE A 217 -7.22 11.50 5.78
N HIS A 218 -8.15 12.31 5.29
CA HIS A 218 -9.12 13.02 6.11
C HIS A 218 -10.45 12.28 6.10
N SER A 219 -11.24 12.48 7.16
CA SER A 219 -12.63 12.01 7.14
C SER A 219 -13.34 12.68 5.97
N PRO A 220 -13.94 11.92 5.04
CA PRO A 220 -14.63 12.51 3.91
C PRO A 220 -15.86 13.28 4.40
N SER A 221 -16.00 14.54 3.98
CA SER A 221 -17.22 15.33 4.24
C SER A 221 -18.44 14.67 3.57
N GLU A 222 -18.26 14.15 2.36
CA GLU A 222 -19.26 13.39 1.62
C GLU A 222 -18.73 11.98 1.30
N PRO A 223 -19.13 10.95 2.07
CA PRO A 223 -18.59 9.60 1.92
C PRO A 223 -19.12 8.89 0.67
N ILE A 224 -18.21 8.58 -0.27
CA ILE A 224 -18.53 7.72 -1.43
C ILE A 224 -18.51 6.25 -0.97
N LYS A 225 -19.69 5.63 -0.89
CA LYS A 225 -19.84 4.23 -0.49
C LYS A 225 -19.49 3.30 -1.63
N LEU A 226 -18.61 2.33 -1.38
CA LEU A 226 -18.21 1.30 -2.33
C LEU A 226 -19.05 0.02 -2.22
N GLY A 227 -19.96 -0.04 -1.23
CA GLY A 227 -20.73 -1.23 -0.85
C GLY A 227 -20.01 -2.08 0.21
N GLY A 228 -20.74 -2.95 0.90
CA GLY A 228 -20.15 -3.84 1.90
C GLY A 228 -19.73 -3.17 3.21
N GLY A 229 -20.24 -1.97 3.52
CA GLY A 229 -19.79 -1.15 4.66
C GLY A 229 -18.40 -0.52 4.46
N VAL A 230 -17.96 -0.36 3.20
CA VAL A 230 -16.66 0.21 2.83
C VAL A 230 -16.87 1.55 2.13
N VAL A 231 -16.08 2.55 2.53
CA VAL A 231 -16.15 3.91 2.00
C VAL A 231 -14.79 4.32 1.44
N ARG A 232 -14.82 5.05 0.33
CA ARG A 232 -13.63 5.70 -0.24
C ARG A 232 -13.21 6.87 0.66
N CYS A 233 -11.94 6.92 1.02
CA CYS A 233 -11.35 7.98 1.81
C CYS A 233 -10.26 8.69 0.98
N PRO A 234 -10.52 9.92 0.50
CA PRO A 234 -9.53 10.70 -0.23
C PRO A 234 -8.45 11.23 0.72
N GLY A 235 -7.25 11.39 0.18
CA GLY A 235 -6.11 11.93 0.88
C GLY A 235 -5.06 12.44 -0.08
N TYR A 236 -3.86 12.67 0.42
CA TYR A 236 -2.74 13.13 -0.37
C TYR A 236 -1.44 12.53 0.14
N HIS A 237 -0.53 12.25 -0.78
CA HIS A 237 0.89 11.99 -0.53
C HIS A 237 1.61 13.33 -0.37
N SER A 238 2.58 13.42 0.53
CA SER A 238 3.51 14.56 0.58
C SER A 238 4.91 14.09 0.92
N SER A 239 5.91 14.53 0.15
CA SER A 239 7.32 14.23 0.44
C SER A 239 8.24 15.28 -0.14
N PHE A 240 9.29 15.67 0.59
CA PHE A 240 10.37 16.49 0.08
C PHE A 240 11.26 15.71 -0.88
N ARG A 241 11.64 16.35 -1.98
CA ARG A 241 12.45 15.76 -3.06
C ARG A 241 13.50 16.75 -3.53
N PRO A 242 14.79 16.36 -3.55
CA PRO A 242 15.82 17.14 -4.22
C PRO A 242 15.59 17.07 -5.73
N THR A 243 15.69 18.21 -6.41
CA THR A 243 15.54 18.33 -7.86
C THR A 243 16.65 19.21 -8.43
N GLN A 244 16.82 19.21 -9.75
CA GLN A 244 17.78 20.12 -10.41
C GLN A 244 17.46 21.61 -10.18
N SER A 245 16.22 21.95 -9.81
CA SER A 245 15.79 23.33 -9.51
C SER A 245 15.84 23.65 -8.01
N GLY A 246 16.44 22.78 -7.19
CA GLY A 246 16.48 22.91 -5.74
C GLY A 246 15.56 21.91 -5.02
N LEU A 247 15.32 22.15 -3.74
CA LEU A 247 14.39 21.35 -2.95
C LEU A 247 12.95 21.60 -3.44
N SER A 248 12.14 20.55 -3.47
CA SER A 248 10.74 20.63 -3.84
C SER A 248 9.87 19.78 -2.91
N LEU A 249 8.63 20.20 -2.69
CA LEU A 249 7.62 19.39 -2.02
C LEU A 249 6.76 18.74 -3.10
N ASN A 250 6.84 17.42 -3.25
CA ASN A 250 5.93 16.66 -4.11
C ASN A 250 4.64 16.37 -3.34
N ILE A 251 3.50 16.75 -3.89
CA ILE A 251 2.18 16.40 -3.34
C ILE A 251 1.38 15.69 -4.41
N ASP A 252 0.73 14.59 -4.05
CA ASP A 252 -0.14 13.89 -5.00
C ASP A 252 -1.43 13.39 -4.39
N VAL A 253 -2.49 13.25 -5.18
CA VAL A 253 -3.76 12.73 -4.69
C VAL A 253 -3.58 11.26 -4.37
N SER A 254 -4.02 10.87 -3.18
CA SER A 254 -4.04 9.49 -2.73
C SER A 254 -5.47 9.09 -2.41
N THR A 255 -5.78 7.80 -2.50
CA THR A 255 -7.08 7.27 -2.09
C THR A 255 -6.86 5.99 -1.31
N THR A 256 -7.55 5.86 -0.18
CA THR A 256 -7.60 4.63 0.59
C THR A 256 -9.06 4.25 0.88
N MET A 257 -9.25 3.11 1.53
CA MET A 257 -10.57 2.64 1.92
C MET A 257 -10.65 2.64 3.43
N ILE A 258 -11.80 3.08 3.95
CA ILE A 258 -12.12 3.02 5.38
C ILE A 258 -13.39 2.21 5.59
N VAL A 259 -13.52 1.65 6.78
CA VAL A 259 -14.78 1.12 7.27
C VAL A 259 -15.74 2.30 7.46
N GLU A 260 -16.99 2.13 7.03
CA GLU A 260 -18.04 3.11 7.23
C GLU A 260 -18.26 3.34 8.75
N PRO A 261 -18.04 4.57 9.26
CA PRO A 261 -18.33 4.88 10.65
C PRO A 261 -19.83 4.89 10.92
N GLY A 262 -20.23 4.64 12.17
CA GLY A 262 -21.64 4.64 12.57
C GLY A 262 -22.04 3.36 13.31
N PRO A 263 -23.35 3.12 13.51
CA PRO A 263 -23.85 1.97 14.27
C PRO A 263 -23.27 0.65 13.77
N VAL A 264 -22.79 -0.20 14.69
CA VAL A 264 -22.19 -1.50 14.32
C VAL A 264 -23.17 -2.36 13.54
N ILE A 265 -24.45 -2.33 13.89
CA ILE A 265 -25.51 -3.07 13.20
C ILE A 265 -25.61 -2.70 11.71
N ASN A 266 -25.53 -1.41 11.37
CA ASN A 266 -25.63 -0.94 10.00
C ASN A 266 -24.46 -1.44 9.15
N PHE A 267 -23.26 -1.52 9.74
CA PHE A 267 -22.10 -2.12 9.08
C PHE A 267 -22.30 -3.62 8.83
N ILE A 268 -22.82 -4.38 9.80
CA ILE A 268 -23.07 -5.82 9.62
C ILE A 268 -24.05 -6.05 8.46
N LEU A 269 -25.17 -5.32 8.46
CA LEU A 269 -26.19 -5.40 7.41
C LEU A 269 -25.61 -5.06 6.03
N SER A 270 -24.85 -3.96 5.96
CA SER A 270 -24.20 -3.51 4.71
C SER A 270 -23.14 -4.49 4.23
N ASN A 271 -22.35 -5.07 5.14
CA ASN A 271 -21.29 -6.02 4.81
C ASN A 271 -21.81 -7.34 4.24
N GLN A 272 -23.00 -7.76 4.68
CA GLN A 272 -23.66 -8.98 4.23
C GLN A 272 -24.71 -8.74 3.13
N TYR A 273 -24.92 -7.50 2.70
CA TYR A 273 -25.92 -7.10 1.70
C TYR A 273 -27.36 -7.52 2.06
N ILE A 274 -27.71 -7.40 3.34
CA ILE A 274 -29.04 -7.72 3.88
C ILE A 274 -29.68 -6.47 4.50
N LYS A 275 -31.01 -6.47 4.59
CA LYS A 275 -31.79 -5.38 5.23
C LYS A 275 -32.40 -5.79 6.57
N ASP A 276 -32.72 -7.06 6.73
CA ASP A 276 -33.36 -7.61 7.92
C ASP A 276 -32.31 -8.19 8.89
N PRO A 277 -32.21 -7.68 10.14
CA PRO A 277 -31.34 -8.21 11.18
C PRO A 277 -31.54 -9.69 11.52
N SER A 278 -32.73 -10.25 11.30
CA SER A 278 -33.02 -11.67 11.60
C SER A 278 -32.18 -12.64 10.74
N ARG A 279 -31.72 -12.17 9.57
CA ARG A 279 -30.97 -12.97 8.58
C ARG A 279 -29.45 -12.85 8.72
N ILE A 280 -28.96 -12.23 9.80
CA ILE A 280 -27.52 -12.03 10.01
C ILE A 280 -26.82 -13.38 10.17
N ASP A 281 -25.81 -13.61 9.34
CA ASP A 281 -24.82 -14.67 9.55
C ASP A 281 -23.78 -14.20 10.57
N TRP A 282 -23.95 -14.61 11.83
CA TRP A 282 -23.07 -14.20 12.93
C TRP A 282 -21.63 -14.72 12.78
N GLY A 283 -21.43 -15.83 12.06
CA GLY A 283 -20.10 -16.35 11.73
C GLY A 283 -19.32 -15.39 10.82
N LYS A 284 -19.98 -14.90 9.76
CA LYS A 284 -19.43 -13.86 8.88
C LYS A 284 -19.27 -12.53 9.61
N ALA A 285 -20.24 -12.11 10.42
CA ALA A 285 -20.17 -10.88 11.21
C ALA A 285 -18.95 -10.88 12.17
N LYS A 286 -18.71 -12.00 12.87
CA LYS A 286 -17.54 -12.18 13.74
C LYS A 286 -16.22 -11.95 13.01
N HIS A 287 -16.09 -12.47 11.78
CA HIS A 287 -14.90 -12.27 10.95
C HIS A 287 -14.81 -10.84 10.38
N ALA A 288 -15.95 -10.22 10.08
CA ALA A 288 -16.03 -8.85 9.59
C ALA A 288 -15.56 -7.83 10.63
N LEU A 289 -16.02 -7.99 11.88
CA LEU A 289 -15.85 -7.05 12.99
C LEU A 289 -14.52 -7.18 13.75
N ARG A 290 -13.84 -8.32 13.64
CA ARG A 290 -12.61 -8.60 14.39
C ARG A 290 -11.57 -7.49 14.16
N ASN A 291 -11.00 -7.00 15.26
CA ASN A 291 -10.01 -5.91 15.33
C ASN A 291 -10.53 -4.51 14.98
N LEU A 292 -11.81 -4.33 14.64
CA LEU A 292 -12.37 -2.99 14.49
C LEU A 292 -12.49 -2.31 15.85
N ARG A 293 -12.32 -0.99 15.86
CA ARG A 293 -12.53 -0.12 17.00
C ARG A 293 -13.96 0.38 17.01
N ILE A 294 -14.54 0.41 18.19
CA ILE A 294 -15.87 0.94 18.45
C ILE A 294 -15.82 1.95 19.56
N LYS A 295 -16.81 2.82 19.60
CA LYS A 295 -17.14 3.72 20.69
C LYS A 295 -18.50 3.36 21.25
N THR A 296 -18.63 3.30 22.56
CA THR A 296 -19.91 3.05 23.22
C THR A 296 -20.73 4.33 23.37
N THR A 297 -22.05 4.25 23.21
CA THR A 297 -22.95 5.42 23.38
C THR A 297 -23.10 5.82 24.84
N HIS A 298 -23.24 4.85 25.74
CA HIS A 298 -23.52 5.07 27.17
C HIS A 298 -22.32 5.61 27.97
N THR A 299 -21.09 5.34 27.51
CA THR A 299 -19.85 5.73 28.21
C THR A 299 -18.88 6.55 27.36
N ASN A 300 -19.11 6.66 26.05
CA ASN A 300 -18.20 7.30 25.11
C ASN A 300 -16.80 6.68 25.07
N SER A 301 -16.66 5.45 25.59
CA SER A 301 -15.39 4.72 25.71
C SER A 301 -15.08 3.98 24.42
N GLU A 302 -13.81 3.99 24.02
CA GLU A 302 -13.36 3.26 22.83
C GLU A 302 -12.77 1.90 23.17
N PHE A 303 -13.16 0.89 22.38
CA PHE A 303 -12.71 -0.48 22.53
C PHE A 303 -12.35 -1.10 21.19
N LYS A 304 -11.41 -2.04 21.21
CA LYS A 304 -11.12 -2.91 20.07
C LYS A 304 -11.89 -4.21 20.21
N ILE A 305 -12.63 -4.60 19.17
CA ILE A 305 -13.41 -5.84 19.12
C ILE A 305 -12.46 -7.03 19.01
N SER A 306 -12.57 -7.94 19.98
CA SER A 306 -11.85 -9.22 20.00
C SER A 306 -12.67 -10.30 19.31
N SER A 307 -13.98 -10.39 19.61
CA SER A 307 -14.88 -11.43 19.09
C SER A 307 -16.36 -11.07 19.26
N LEU A 308 -17.24 -12.03 18.99
CA LEU A 308 -18.64 -12.06 19.41
C LEU A 308 -18.85 -13.16 20.46
N SER A 309 -19.80 -12.96 21.37
CA SER A 309 -20.23 -14.02 22.30
C SER A 309 -20.96 -15.13 21.57
N GLU A 310 -20.99 -16.33 22.16
CA GLU A 310 -21.77 -17.46 21.66
C GLU A 310 -23.25 -17.32 22.00
N LYS A 311 -23.54 -16.69 23.15
CA LYS A 311 -24.89 -16.49 23.69
C LYS A 311 -25.40 -15.06 23.42
N SER A 312 -26.72 -14.90 23.42
CA SER A 312 -27.40 -13.61 23.28
C SER A 312 -27.21 -12.71 24.51
N CYS A 313 -27.60 -11.43 24.46
CA CYS A 313 -27.53 -10.55 25.63
C CYS A 313 -28.43 -11.04 26.79
N TYR A 314 -29.53 -11.77 26.51
CA TYR A 314 -30.38 -12.39 27.53
C TYR A 314 -29.69 -13.53 28.29
N GLU A 315 -28.84 -14.29 27.61
CA GLU A 315 -28.24 -15.51 28.16
C GLU A 315 -26.77 -15.34 28.55
N GLN A 316 -26.08 -14.36 27.96
CA GLN A 316 -24.67 -14.09 28.23
C GLN A 316 -24.55 -13.52 29.63
N LYS A 317 -23.86 -14.25 30.50
CA LYS A 317 -23.59 -13.85 31.88
C LYS A 317 -22.16 -13.38 32.08
N PHE A 318 -21.94 -12.58 33.11
CA PHE A 318 -20.61 -12.23 33.61
C PHE A 318 -20.62 -11.98 35.12
N LEU A 319 -19.43 -12.03 35.72
CA LEU A 319 -19.24 -11.83 37.15
C LEU A 319 -19.16 -10.34 37.49
N LEU A 320 -20.16 -9.84 38.21
CA LEU A 320 -20.24 -8.47 38.71
C LEU A 320 -19.76 -8.41 40.16
N LYS A 321 -18.69 -7.64 40.42
CA LYS A 321 -18.23 -7.36 41.78
C LYS A 321 -19.09 -6.27 42.40
N GLN A 322 -19.86 -6.60 43.42
CA GLN A 322 -20.57 -5.64 44.26
C GLN A 322 -19.71 -5.29 45.48
N ARG A 323 -19.82 -4.05 45.97
CA ARG A 323 -19.24 -3.65 47.26
C ARG A 323 -20.41 -3.45 48.23
N ASN A 324 -20.80 -4.54 48.88
CA ASN A 324 -21.57 -4.45 50.11
C ASN A 324 -20.58 -4.42 51.28
N GLY A 325 -20.92 -3.75 52.38
CA GLY A 325 -20.01 -3.47 53.50
C GLY A 325 -19.29 -4.67 54.15
N ASN A 326 -19.63 -5.91 53.77
CA ASN A 326 -19.07 -7.15 54.31
C ASN A 326 -18.17 -7.95 53.33
N GLY A 327 -17.64 -7.32 52.28
CA GLY A 327 -16.66 -7.94 51.36
C GLY A 327 -17.10 -7.92 49.89
N PRO A 328 -16.25 -8.37 48.95
CA PRO A 328 -16.60 -8.39 47.53
C PRO A 328 -17.54 -9.56 47.22
N ASP A 329 -18.85 -9.35 47.31
CA ASP A 329 -19.83 -10.28 46.75
C ASP A 329 -19.73 -10.26 45.22
N VAL A 330 -19.47 -11.43 44.63
CA VAL A 330 -19.41 -11.60 43.18
C VAL A 330 -20.73 -12.23 42.74
N VAL A 331 -21.58 -11.44 42.10
CA VAL A 331 -22.89 -11.89 41.62
C VAL A 331 -22.82 -12.14 40.12
N GLU A 332 -23.39 -13.25 39.68
CA GLU A 332 -23.55 -13.55 38.26
C GLU A 332 -24.81 -12.83 37.73
N ILE A 333 -24.65 -12.02 36.68
CA ILE A 333 -25.75 -11.26 36.06
C ILE A 333 -25.68 -11.38 34.54
N THR A 334 -26.85 -11.37 33.88
CA THR A 334 -26.92 -11.34 32.42
C THR A 334 -26.51 -9.95 31.89
N VAL A 335 -26.05 -9.88 30.64
CA VAL A 335 -25.73 -8.60 30.00
C VAL A 335 -26.98 -7.72 29.93
N TYR A 336 -28.13 -8.28 29.52
CA TYR A 336 -29.40 -7.54 29.48
C TYR A 336 -29.77 -6.96 30.85
N ASP A 337 -29.80 -7.78 31.91
CA ASP A 337 -30.16 -7.32 33.25
C ASP A 337 -29.18 -6.28 33.79
N TYR A 338 -27.89 -6.38 33.46
CA TYR A 338 -26.92 -5.38 33.86
C TYR A 338 -27.21 -4.01 33.24
N TYR A 339 -27.47 -3.95 31.93
CA TYR A 339 -27.78 -2.68 31.27
C TYR A 339 -29.15 -2.13 31.70
N LEU A 340 -30.13 -2.99 31.92
CA LEU A 340 -31.43 -2.58 32.45
C LEU A 340 -31.33 -2.02 33.88
N LYS A 341 -30.68 -2.74 34.79
CA LYS A 341 -30.64 -2.37 36.23
C LYS A 341 -29.62 -1.29 36.57
N HIS A 342 -28.46 -1.27 35.91
CA HIS A 342 -27.37 -0.33 36.25
C HIS A 342 -27.30 0.90 35.35
N TRP A 343 -27.82 0.82 34.12
CA TRP A 343 -27.78 1.92 33.16
C TRP A 343 -29.16 2.46 32.81
N ASP A 344 -30.25 1.82 33.27
CA ASP A 344 -31.62 2.13 32.87
C ASP A 344 -31.81 2.08 31.35
N ILE A 345 -31.12 1.13 30.70
CA ILE A 345 -31.16 0.94 29.25
C ILE A 345 -31.88 -0.37 28.94
N ARG A 346 -33.08 -0.26 28.38
CA ARG A 346 -33.82 -1.38 27.82
C ARG A 346 -33.38 -1.64 26.38
N LEU A 347 -32.57 -2.69 26.20
CA LEU A 347 -32.15 -3.14 24.87
C LEU A 347 -33.36 -3.54 24.03
N GLN A 348 -33.37 -3.13 22.77
CA GLN A 348 -34.43 -3.48 21.82
C GLN A 348 -34.03 -4.76 21.08
N ASP A 349 -33.79 -4.66 19.77
CA ASP A 349 -33.42 -5.79 18.91
C ASP A 349 -32.12 -6.48 19.35
N SER A 350 -31.20 -5.74 20.01
CA SER A 350 -29.93 -6.31 20.43
C SER A 350 -30.01 -7.31 21.59
N ALA A 351 -31.14 -7.37 22.30
CA ALA A 351 -31.32 -8.28 23.42
C ALA A 351 -31.18 -9.76 23.00
N ILE A 352 -31.64 -10.10 21.79
CA ILE A 352 -31.55 -11.45 21.21
C ILE A 352 -30.26 -11.68 20.40
N PHE A 353 -29.43 -10.65 20.23
CA PHE A 353 -28.16 -10.74 19.48
C PHE A 353 -26.99 -11.11 20.39
N PRO A 354 -25.91 -11.68 19.83
CA PRO A 354 -24.66 -11.84 20.57
C PRO A 354 -24.07 -10.47 20.94
N CYS A 355 -23.33 -10.45 22.05
CA CYS A 355 -22.57 -9.31 22.52
C CYS A 355 -21.26 -9.16 21.72
N LEU A 356 -20.82 -7.92 21.53
CA LEU A 356 -19.44 -7.64 21.18
C LEU A 356 -18.54 -7.97 22.38
N VAL A 357 -17.51 -8.77 22.15
CA VAL A 357 -16.50 -9.12 23.16
C VAL A 357 -15.29 -8.22 22.97
N VAL A 358 -14.98 -7.41 23.98
CA VAL A 358 -13.84 -6.49 24.02
C VAL A 358 -12.97 -6.73 25.26
N GLY A 359 -11.83 -6.06 25.33
CA GLY A 359 -10.92 -6.16 26.47
C GLY A 359 -9.99 -7.38 26.40
N LYS A 360 -9.38 -7.72 27.55
CA LYS A 360 -8.35 -8.78 27.62
C LYS A 360 -9.01 -10.16 27.60
N PRO A 361 -8.38 -11.19 26.99
CA PRO A 361 -8.96 -12.54 26.93
C PRO A 361 -9.34 -13.14 28.29
N LYS A 362 -8.54 -12.85 29.34
CA LYS A 362 -8.79 -13.34 30.71
C LYS A 362 -9.89 -12.57 31.46
N ARG A 363 -10.29 -11.39 30.96
CA ARG A 363 -11.32 -10.52 31.55
C ARG A 363 -12.10 -9.83 30.43
N PRO A 364 -12.96 -10.57 29.70
CA PRO A 364 -13.73 -10.02 28.61
C PRO A 364 -14.77 -9.02 29.15
N THR A 365 -15.06 -8.01 28.35
CA THR A 365 -16.19 -7.10 28.56
C THR A 365 -17.18 -7.33 27.42
N TYR A 366 -18.45 -7.48 27.77
CA TYR A 366 -19.54 -7.74 26.83
C TYR A 366 -20.34 -6.46 26.61
N LEU A 367 -20.45 -6.06 25.34
CA LEU A 367 -21.15 -4.84 24.93
C LEU A 367 -22.28 -5.18 23.96
N PRO A 368 -23.53 -4.76 24.24
CA PRO A 368 -24.64 -4.87 23.29
C PRO A 368 -24.33 -4.13 21.99
N ILE A 369 -24.63 -4.74 20.85
CA ILE A 369 -24.35 -4.17 19.51
C ILE A 369 -25.02 -2.81 19.32
N GLU A 370 -26.23 -2.64 19.84
CA GLU A 370 -27.03 -1.41 19.77
C GLU A 370 -26.35 -0.20 20.43
N LEU A 371 -25.50 -0.46 21.43
CA LEU A 371 -24.78 0.59 22.15
C LEU A 371 -23.42 0.92 21.57
N CYS A 372 -23.09 0.40 20.38
CA CYS A 372 -21.75 0.48 19.81
C CYS A 372 -21.73 1.10 18.40
N HIS A 373 -20.80 2.04 18.20
CA HIS A 373 -20.55 2.71 16.92
C HIS A 373 -19.12 2.47 16.46
N LEU A 374 -18.91 2.14 15.19
CA LEU A 374 -17.59 2.09 14.56
C LEU A 374 -16.98 3.50 14.50
N VAL A 375 -15.74 3.61 14.97
CA VAL A 375 -14.97 4.87 14.97
C VAL A 375 -14.59 5.24 13.54
N SER A 376 -14.53 6.54 13.23
CA SER A 376 -14.07 7.06 11.94
C SER A 376 -12.62 6.70 11.61
N LEU A 377 -12.26 6.81 10.33
CA LEU A 377 -10.88 6.70 9.84
C LEU A 377 -10.20 5.34 10.12
N GLN A 378 -10.98 4.28 10.22
CA GLN A 378 -10.45 2.92 10.33
C GLN A 378 -10.18 2.33 8.95
N ARG A 379 -8.90 2.15 8.61
CA ARG A 379 -8.50 1.63 7.31
C ARG A 379 -9.07 0.23 7.06
N TYR A 380 -9.74 0.05 5.92
CA TYR A 380 -10.18 -1.24 5.41
C TYR A 380 -9.04 -1.90 4.63
N THR A 381 -8.48 -2.99 5.16
CA THR A 381 -7.30 -3.67 4.58
C THR A 381 -7.61 -4.99 3.89
N LYS A 382 -8.88 -5.43 3.87
CA LYS A 382 -9.28 -6.68 3.21
C LYS A 382 -9.35 -6.46 1.70
N ALA A 383 -9.22 -7.55 0.94
CA ALA A 383 -9.34 -7.49 -0.52
C ALA A 383 -10.74 -7.00 -0.91
N LEU A 384 -10.79 -6.05 -1.85
CA LEU A 384 -12.05 -5.57 -2.42
C LEU A 384 -12.62 -6.61 -3.40
N THR A 385 -13.95 -6.68 -3.46
CA THR A 385 -14.67 -7.41 -4.52
C THR A 385 -14.47 -6.73 -5.88
N VAL A 386 -14.76 -7.44 -6.98
CA VAL A 386 -14.65 -6.87 -8.34
C VAL A 386 -15.51 -5.61 -8.49
N LEU A 387 -16.73 -5.63 -7.94
CA LEU A 387 -17.65 -4.48 -7.95
C LEU A 387 -17.08 -3.30 -7.15
N GLN A 388 -16.56 -3.55 -5.94
CA GLN A 388 -15.92 -2.52 -5.12
C GLN A 388 -14.68 -1.91 -5.81
N ARG A 389 -13.85 -2.74 -6.46
CA ARG A 389 -12.68 -2.27 -7.22
C ARG A 389 -13.09 -1.39 -8.41
N SER A 390 -14.07 -1.82 -9.18
CA SER A 390 -14.60 -1.05 -10.31
C SER A 390 -15.14 0.31 -9.85
N SER A 391 -15.96 0.32 -8.78
CA SER A 391 -16.50 1.55 -8.19
C SER A 391 -15.38 2.47 -7.64
N LEU A 392 -14.36 1.90 -7.00
CA LEU A 392 -13.20 2.66 -6.52
C LEU A 392 -12.44 3.31 -7.67
N VAL A 393 -12.15 2.56 -8.74
CA VAL A 393 -11.44 3.08 -9.92
C VAL A 393 -12.27 4.19 -10.56
N GLN A 394 -13.55 3.95 -10.84
CA GLN A 394 -14.43 4.94 -11.45
C GLN A 394 -14.54 6.22 -10.62
N SER A 395 -14.76 6.10 -9.31
CA SER A 395 -14.88 7.27 -8.42
C SER A 395 -13.56 8.00 -8.14
N SER A 396 -12.41 7.34 -8.37
CA SER A 396 -11.08 7.96 -8.17
C SER A 396 -10.52 8.62 -9.43
N ARG A 397 -11.14 8.40 -10.60
CA ARG A 397 -10.73 9.05 -11.85
C ARG A 397 -10.99 10.56 -11.75
N LYS A 398 -9.93 11.33 -11.96
CA LYS A 398 -9.98 12.79 -12.03
C LYS A 398 -9.21 13.25 -13.25
N ASN A 399 -9.73 14.26 -13.95
CA ASN A 399 -8.98 14.88 -15.01
C ASN A 399 -7.85 15.78 -14.43
N PRO A 400 -6.83 16.16 -15.23
CA PRO A 400 -5.70 16.93 -14.72
C PRO A 400 -6.07 18.30 -14.11
N ARG A 401 -7.13 18.95 -14.60
CA ARG A 401 -7.55 20.27 -14.09
C ARG A 401 -8.14 20.16 -12.69
N GLU A 402 -9.04 19.20 -12.48
CA GLU A 402 -9.60 18.87 -11.17
C GLU A 402 -8.49 18.45 -10.20
N ARG A 403 -7.60 17.54 -10.62
CA ARG A 403 -6.47 17.10 -9.78
C ARG A 403 -5.58 18.26 -9.35
N LYS A 404 -5.32 19.21 -10.25
CA LYS A 404 -4.56 20.44 -9.91
C LYS A 404 -5.29 21.25 -8.83
N SER A 405 -6.59 21.48 -9.00
CA SER A 405 -7.42 22.22 -8.05
C SER A 405 -7.47 21.56 -6.67
N ASP A 406 -7.62 20.24 -6.62
CA ASP A 406 -7.63 19.46 -5.38
C ASP A 406 -6.32 19.60 -4.61
N LEU A 407 -5.19 19.52 -5.32
CA LEU A 407 -3.86 19.61 -4.74
C LEU A 407 -3.54 21.02 -4.23
N SER A 408 -3.92 22.06 -4.98
CA SER A 408 -3.82 23.46 -4.51
C SER A 408 -4.66 23.68 -3.25
N SER A 409 -5.91 23.21 -3.26
CA SER A 409 -6.80 23.28 -2.09
C SER A 409 -6.26 22.48 -0.89
N ALA A 410 -5.65 21.32 -1.14
CA ALA A 410 -5.03 20.51 -0.10
C ALA A 410 -3.83 21.24 0.53
N LEU A 411 -2.90 21.77 -0.28
CA LEU A 411 -1.74 22.50 0.22
C LEU A 411 -2.15 23.71 1.08
N GLN A 412 -3.16 24.47 0.63
CA GLN A 412 -3.70 25.60 1.38
C GLN A 412 -4.32 25.17 2.71
N ARG A 413 -5.14 24.10 2.71
CA ARG A 413 -5.79 23.60 3.93
C ARG A 413 -4.78 23.09 4.96
N ILE A 414 -3.75 22.38 4.53
CA ILE A 414 -2.73 21.84 5.44
C ILE A 414 -1.86 22.97 5.97
N ASN A 415 -1.58 23.97 5.13
CA ASN A 415 -0.80 25.14 5.43
C ASN A 415 0.58 24.79 6.03
N TYR A 416 1.40 23.98 5.35
CA TYR A 416 2.70 23.55 5.88
C TYR A 416 3.58 24.71 6.37
N ASN A 417 3.54 25.87 5.70
CA ASN A 417 4.28 27.08 6.10
C ASN A 417 3.93 27.62 7.51
N SER A 418 2.80 27.23 8.11
CA SER A 418 2.49 27.59 9.50
C SER A 418 3.21 26.74 10.53
N ASP A 419 3.90 25.66 10.15
CA ASP A 419 4.60 24.77 11.08
C ASP A 419 5.85 25.43 11.68
N ASP A 420 5.99 25.38 13.00
CA ASP A 420 7.05 26.10 13.70
C ASP A 420 8.44 25.49 13.48
N ILE A 421 8.54 24.16 13.34
CA ILE A 421 9.82 23.49 13.08
C ILE A 421 10.27 23.80 11.65
N LEU A 422 9.37 23.73 10.66
CA LEU A 422 9.70 24.12 9.28
C LEU A 422 10.15 25.60 9.19
N LYS A 423 9.48 26.51 9.91
CA LYS A 423 9.91 27.92 9.98
C LYS A 423 11.30 28.06 10.61
N LYS A 424 11.60 27.34 11.70
CA LYS A 424 12.92 27.34 12.36
C LYS A 424 14.02 26.78 11.45
N CYS A 425 13.68 25.81 10.60
CA CYS A 425 14.53 25.32 9.51
C CYS A 425 14.71 26.31 8.34
N GLY A 426 14.04 27.47 8.38
CA GLY A 426 14.04 28.43 7.28
C GLY A 426 13.38 27.88 6.00
N ILE A 427 12.46 26.92 6.13
CA ILE A 427 11.77 26.29 5.00
C ILE A 427 10.51 27.10 4.66
N SER A 428 10.37 27.45 3.39
CA SER A 428 9.17 28.09 2.84
C SER A 428 8.75 27.41 1.54
N ILE A 429 7.47 27.05 1.45
CA ILE A 429 6.88 26.34 0.32
C ILE A 429 6.08 27.32 -0.52
N ALA A 430 6.39 27.41 -1.82
CA ALA A 430 5.63 28.21 -2.76
C ALA A 430 4.22 27.62 -2.99
N PRO A 431 3.18 28.46 -3.14
CA PRO A 431 1.81 27.97 -3.32
C PRO A 431 1.51 27.46 -4.74
N GLU A 432 2.36 27.83 -5.71
CA GLU A 432 2.16 27.51 -7.12
C GLU A 432 2.87 26.23 -7.55
N PHE A 433 2.26 25.55 -8.52
CA PHE A 433 2.86 24.38 -9.18
C PHE A 433 4.14 24.79 -9.90
N ALA A 434 5.21 24.02 -9.71
CA ALA A 434 6.47 24.23 -10.38
C ALA A 434 6.27 24.11 -11.90
N GLN A 435 6.71 25.14 -12.62
CA GLN A 435 6.73 25.17 -14.07
C GLN A 435 8.03 24.55 -14.57
N VAL A 436 7.93 23.66 -15.55
CA VAL A 436 9.08 23.03 -16.20
C VAL A 436 8.90 23.06 -17.71
N ASP A 437 10.01 23.14 -18.43
CA ASP A 437 10.01 23.04 -19.89
C ASP A 437 10.13 21.58 -20.31
N GLY A 438 9.11 21.09 -21.01
CA GLY A 438 9.05 19.78 -21.62
C GLY A 438 9.36 19.81 -23.11
N ARG A 439 9.49 18.62 -23.71
CA ARG A 439 9.62 18.45 -25.15
C ARG A 439 8.68 17.36 -25.65
N ILE A 440 7.94 17.65 -26.72
CA ILE A 440 7.12 16.69 -27.44
C ILE A 440 7.99 16.08 -28.55
N LEU A 441 8.42 14.84 -28.35
CA LEU A 441 9.14 14.09 -29.37
C LEU A 441 8.19 13.70 -30.50
N GLN A 442 8.68 13.72 -31.73
CA GLN A 442 7.92 13.20 -32.86
C GLN A 442 7.73 11.69 -32.69
N ALA A 443 6.49 11.23 -32.85
CA ALA A 443 6.20 9.80 -32.81
C ALA A 443 6.94 9.09 -33.96
N PRO A 444 7.50 7.89 -33.72
CA PRO A 444 8.09 7.12 -34.80
C PRO A 444 7.01 6.70 -35.81
N LYS A 445 7.42 6.57 -37.07
CA LYS A 445 6.57 5.99 -38.11
C LYS A 445 6.55 4.47 -37.93
N LEU A 446 5.36 3.89 -37.92
CA LEU A 446 5.19 2.44 -37.88
C LEU A 446 5.01 1.93 -39.31
N LYS A 447 5.57 0.76 -39.64
CA LYS A 447 5.39 0.12 -40.94
C LYS A 447 4.37 -1.02 -40.85
N ALA A 448 3.36 -0.99 -41.72
CA ALA A 448 2.43 -2.11 -41.89
C ALA A 448 2.97 -3.14 -42.91
N GLY A 449 2.36 -4.32 -42.97
CA GLY A 449 2.75 -5.38 -43.90
C GLY A 449 2.47 -5.10 -45.37
N ASP A 450 1.67 -4.07 -45.67
CA ASP A 450 1.46 -3.55 -47.01
C ASP A 450 2.54 -2.52 -47.42
N GLY A 451 3.55 -2.29 -46.57
CA GLY A 451 4.64 -1.33 -46.79
C GLY A 451 4.27 0.13 -46.47
N GLN A 452 3.00 0.42 -46.18
CA GLN A 452 2.52 1.78 -45.90
C GLN A 452 2.85 2.21 -44.46
N ASP A 453 3.01 3.51 -44.28
CA ASP A 453 3.26 4.12 -42.98
C ASP A 453 1.96 4.24 -42.17
N LEU A 454 2.01 3.84 -40.90
CA LEU A 454 1.00 4.14 -39.90
C LEU A 454 1.50 5.28 -39.03
N ILE A 455 0.75 6.38 -39.04
CA ILE A 455 1.09 7.60 -38.31
C ILE A 455 0.38 7.56 -36.96
N ALA A 456 1.16 7.49 -35.89
CA ALA A 456 0.63 7.64 -34.55
C ALA A 456 0.29 9.12 -34.26
N ARG A 457 -0.92 9.37 -33.78
CA ARG A 457 -1.39 10.68 -33.30
C ARG A 457 -1.72 10.56 -31.83
N ASP A 458 -1.13 11.43 -31.00
CA ASP A 458 -1.30 11.45 -29.55
C ASP A 458 -1.08 10.08 -28.88
N GLY A 459 -0.04 9.37 -29.34
CA GLY A 459 0.32 8.03 -28.85
C GLY A 459 -0.62 6.90 -29.30
N ARG A 460 -1.58 7.17 -30.19
CA ARG A 460 -2.53 6.18 -30.71
C ARG A 460 -2.38 6.02 -32.21
N TRP A 461 -2.60 4.82 -32.69
CA TRP A 461 -2.63 4.50 -34.10
C TRP A 461 -3.77 3.51 -34.34
N ASN A 462 -4.23 3.45 -35.58
CA ASN A 462 -5.30 2.54 -35.97
C ASN A 462 -4.78 1.53 -36.98
N PHE A 463 -4.98 0.25 -36.69
CA PHE A 463 -4.61 -0.87 -37.56
C PHE A 463 -5.77 -1.39 -38.40
N MET A 464 -6.93 -0.75 -38.36
CA MET A 464 -8.07 -1.12 -39.18
C MET A 464 -7.68 -1.11 -40.67
N ASN A 465 -8.08 -2.15 -41.39
CA ASN A 465 -7.79 -2.35 -42.82
C ASN A 465 -6.29 -2.46 -43.20
N ARG A 466 -5.42 -2.81 -42.24
CA ARG A 466 -3.99 -3.03 -42.46
C ARG A 466 -3.61 -4.48 -42.13
N LYS A 467 -2.54 -4.97 -42.78
CA LYS A 467 -1.97 -6.32 -42.57
C LYS A 467 -0.74 -6.27 -41.68
N LEU A 468 -0.46 -7.37 -40.96
CA LEU A 468 0.71 -7.48 -40.08
C LEU A 468 2.00 -7.42 -40.89
N PHE A 469 3.05 -6.80 -40.32
CA PHE A 469 4.36 -6.68 -40.97
C PHE A 469 4.94 -8.04 -41.38
N GLU A 470 4.87 -9.01 -40.46
CA GLU A 470 5.17 -10.41 -40.73
C GLU A 470 4.06 -11.27 -40.12
N ALA A 471 3.14 -11.75 -40.95
CA ALA A 471 2.08 -12.66 -40.52
C ALA A 471 2.56 -14.12 -40.58
N LYS A 472 2.33 -14.88 -39.51
CA LYS A 472 2.53 -16.34 -39.50
C LYS A 472 1.20 -17.03 -39.77
N GLY A 473 1.21 -18.03 -40.65
CA GLY A 473 0.02 -18.85 -40.89
C GLY A 473 -0.28 -19.75 -39.69
N VAL A 474 -1.56 -20.03 -39.47
CA VAL A 474 -2.05 -20.98 -38.47
C VAL A 474 -2.75 -22.11 -39.21
N HIS A 475 -2.03 -23.21 -39.42
CA HIS A 475 -2.50 -24.30 -40.27
C HIS A 475 -3.06 -25.48 -39.48
N THR A 476 -2.46 -25.78 -38.32
CA THR A 476 -2.87 -26.90 -37.46
C THR A 476 -3.25 -26.37 -36.09
N TRP A 477 -4.55 -26.26 -35.83
CA TRP A 477 -5.06 -25.75 -34.57
C TRP A 477 -6.39 -26.40 -34.20
N ALA A 478 -6.75 -26.28 -32.93
CA ALA A 478 -8.03 -26.73 -32.40
C ALA A 478 -8.65 -25.67 -31.48
N ALA A 479 -9.94 -25.81 -31.21
CA ALA A 479 -10.66 -24.88 -30.36
C ALA A 479 -11.46 -25.64 -29.29
N VAL A 480 -11.44 -25.13 -28.06
CA VAL A 480 -11.99 -25.76 -26.86
C VAL A 480 -12.91 -24.79 -26.17
N ASN A 481 -14.13 -25.24 -25.88
CA ASN A 481 -15.15 -24.45 -25.24
C ASN A 481 -15.42 -24.96 -23.82
N PHE A 482 -15.01 -24.19 -22.81
CA PHE A 482 -15.33 -24.44 -21.40
C PHE A 482 -16.57 -23.66 -20.94
N THR A 483 -17.34 -23.08 -21.87
CA THR A 483 -18.59 -22.38 -21.55
C THR A 483 -19.80 -23.06 -22.18
N THR A 484 -20.90 -23.11 -21.43
CA THR A 484 -22.20 -23.59 -21.90
C THR A 484 -23.02 -22.50 -22.59
N ARG A 485 -22.56 -21.24 -22.57
CA ARG A 485 -23.36 -20.07 -22.97
C ARG A 485 -23.31 -19.76 -24.46
N TRP A 486 -22.26 -20.17 -25.17
CA TRP A 486 -22.01 -19.77 -26.56
C TRP A 486 -21.54 -20.96 -27.39
N LYS A 487 -21.99 -21.05 -28.64
CA LYS A 487 -21.48 -22.02 -29.62
C LYS A 487 -20.21 -21.47 -30.26
N LEU A 488 -19.13 -22.26 -30.28
CA LEU A 488 -17.80 -21.79 -30.69
C LEU A 488 -17.65 -21.54 -32.20
N GLN A 489 -18.53 -22.12 -33.02
CA GLN A 489 -18.47 -22.08 -34.48
C GLN A 489 -18.48 -20.65 -35.05
N ASP A 490 -19.31 -19.77 -34.51
CA ASP A 490 -19.38 -18.38 -34.99
C ASP A 490 -18.14 -17.58 -34.64
N LEU A 491 -17.55 -17.84 -33.46
CA LEU A 491 -16.31 -17.23 -33.04
C LEU A 491 -15.15 -17.68 -33.93
N VAL A 492 -15.05 -18.98 -34.22
CA VAL A 492 -14.03 -19.55 -35.11
C VAL A 492 -14.11 -18.92 -36.50
N ARG A 493 -15.31 -18.83 -37.08
CA ARG A 493 -15.50 -18.22 -38.41
C ARG A 493 -15.08 -16.76 -38.43
N ARG A 494 -15.47 -15.99 -37.41
CA ARG A 494 -15.08 -14.58 -37.27
C ARG A 494 -13.58 -14.43 -37.05
N LEU A 495 -12.96 -15.34 -36.29
CA LEU A 495 -11.51 -15.35 -36.05
C LEU A 495 -10.74 -15.59 -37.35
N ILE A 496 -11.14 -16.58 -38.15
CA ILE A 496 -10.55 -16.87 -39.46
C ILE A 496 -10.66 -15.64 -40.36
N HIS A 497 -11.87 -15.10 -40.50
CA HIS A 497 -12.11 -13.91 -41.32
C HIS A 497 -11.29 -12.69 -40.85
N CYS A 498 -11.22 -12.45 -39.54
CA CYS A 498 -10.35 -11.41 -38.99
C CYS A 498 -8.87 -11.67 -39.28
N GLY A 499 -8.42 -12.92 -39.14
CA GLY A 499 -7.06 -13.35 -39.46
C GLY A 499 -6.68 -13.04 -40.90
N ASP A 500 -7.51 -13.47 -41.84
CA ASP A 500 -7.30 -13.25 -43.28
C ASP A 500 -7.22 -11.75 -43.61
N ASN A 501 -8.11 -10.94 -43.04
CA ASN A 501 -8.08 -9.49 -43.16
C ASN A 501 -6.80 -8.85 -42.57
N LYS A 502 -6.12 -9.54 -41.66
CA LYS A 502 -4.82 -9.13 -41.08
C LYS A 502 -3.61 -9.78 -41.75
N GLY A 503 -3.83 -10.59 -42.78
CA GLY A 503 -2.78 -11.33 -43.50
C GLY A 503 -2.33 -12.62 -42.80
N ILE A 504 -3.00 -13.01 -41.71
CA ILE A 504 -2.79 -14.29 -41.03
C ILE A 504 -3.63 -15.32 -41.77
N ASN A 505 -2.99 -16.21 -42.53
CA ASN A 505 -3.69 -17.34 -43.14
C ASN A 505 -4.08 -18.34 -42.06
N ILE A 506 -5.36 -18.39 -41.67
CA ILE A 506 -5.88 -19.31 -40.66
C ILE A 506 -6.71 -20.39 -41.36
N SER A 507 -6.18 -21.61 -41.42
CA SER A 507 -6.93 -22.77 -41.94
C SER A 507 -8.09 -23.14 -41.00
N PRO A 508 -9.12 -23.89 -41.43
CA PRO A 508 -10.15 -24.40 -40.50
C PRO A 508 -9.53 -25.26 -39.38
N PRO A 509 -10.08 -25.23 -38.13
CA PRO A 509 -9.53 -26.01 -37.03
C PRO A 509 -9.72 -27.52 -37.28
N GLN A 510 -8.77 -28.33 -36.83
CA GLN A 510 -8.83 -29.79 -36.92
C GLN A 510 -10.03 -30.35 -36.14
N SER A 511 -10.39 -29.72 -35.03
CA SER A 511 -11.56 -30.08 -34.23
C SER A 511 -11.98 -28.93 -33.31
N ILE A 512 -13.28 -28.89 -33.03
CA ILE A 512 -13.89 -28.11 -31.97
C ILE A 512 -14.31 -29.07 -30.86
N PHE A 513 -13.89 -28.80 -29.64
CA PHE A 513 -14.20 -29.56 -28.45
C PHE A 513 -15.12 -28.75 -27.56
N GLU A 514 -16.21 -29.38 -27.13
CA GLU A 514 -17.19 -28.80 -26.22
C GLU A 514 -17.06 -29.53 -24.88
N GLU A 515 -16.91 -28.78 -23.80
CA GLU A 515 -16.87 -29.38 -22.48
C GLU A 515 -18.21 -30.05 -22.14
N ARG A 516 -18.12 -31.32 -21.75
CA ARG A 516 -19.24 -32.06 -21.18
C ARG A 516 -19.11 -32.00 -19.66
N LEU A 517 -19.92 -31.17 -19.01
CA LEU A 517 -19.94 -31.09 -17.55
C LEU A 517 -20.51 -32.39 -16.97
N GLN A 518 -19.69 -33.13 -16.21
CA GLN A 518 -20.14 -34.25 -15.40
C GLN A 518 -19.92 -33.90 -13.93
N GLY A 519 -20.96 -33.38 -13.27
CA GLY A 519 -20.91 -33.11 -11.82
C GLY A 519 -20.02 -31.93 -11.39
N ASN A 520 -19.58 -31.98 -10.13
CA ASN A 520 -18.89 -30.90 -9.44
C ASN A 520 -17.37 -31.11 -9.44
N GLU A 521 -16.78 -31.22 -10.64
CA GLU A 521 -15.35 -31.50 -10.83
C GLU A 521 -14.46 -30.25 -10.63
N SER A 522 -13.22 -30.48 -10.20
CA SER A 522 -12.23 -29.42 -10.07
C SER A 522 -11.81 -28.86 -11.44
N ALA A 523 -11.36 -27.59 -11.49
CA ALA A 523 -10.89 -26.97 -12.74
C ALA A 523 -9.71 -27.73 -13.38
N ALA A 524 -8.81 -28.29 -12.56
CA ALA A 524 -7.67 -29.07 -13.05
C ALA A 524 -8.14 -30.37 -13.72
N SER A 525 -9.03 -31.12 -13.04
CA SER A 525 -9.59 -32.38 -13.56
C SER A 525 -10.34 -32.17 -14.89
N ARG A 526 -11.08 -31.06 -15.01
CA ARG A 526 -11.78 -30.67 -16.25
C ARG A 526 -10.82 -30.41 -17.41
N VAL A 527 -9.71 -29.72 -17.15
CA VAL A 527 -8.67 -29.47 -18.16
C VAL A 527 -7.98 -30.78 -18.56
N ASP A 528 -7.64 -31.64 -17.60
CA ASP A 528 -6.99 -32.93 -17.88
C ASP A 528 -7.88 -33.85 -18.73
N ALA A 529 -9.16 -33.99 -18.39
CA ALA A 529 -10.12 -34.75 -19.17
C ALA A 529 -10.28 -34.20 -20.59
N MET A 530 -10.21 -32.89 -20.77
CA MET A 530 -10.25 -32.25 -22.08
C MET A 530 -8.97 -32.51 -22.88
N LEU A 531 -7.80 -32.44 -22.24
CA LEU A 531 -6.52 -32.77 -22.88
C LEU A 531 -6.48 -34.23 -23.33
N GLU A 532 -7.06 -35.16 -22.57
CA GLU A 532 -7.21 -36.55 -23.00
C GLU A 532 -8.12 -36.69 -24.24
N GLN A 533 -9.24 -35.98 -24.28
CA GLN A 533 -10.13 -35.97 -25.45
C GLN A 533 -9.42 -35.42 -26.70
N ILE A 534 -8.62 -34.37 -26.54
CA ILE A 534 -7.81 -33.80 -27.62
C ILE A 534 -6.79 -34.82 -28.12
N ARG A 535 -6.05 -35.47 -27.20
CA ARG A 535 -5.05 -36.51 -27.53
C ARG A 535 -5.66 -37.72 -28.24
N LYS A 536 -6.89 -38.11 -27.87
CA LYS A 536 -7.60 -39.23 -28.53
C LYS A 536 -8.07 -38.88 -29.95
N LYS A 537 -8.42 -37.62 -30.20
CA LYS A 537 -9.06 -37.20 -31.47
C LYS A 537 -8.09 -36.59 -32.48
N ILE A 538 -6.94 -36.09 -32.03
CA ILE A 538 -5.96 -35.44 -32.89
C ILE A 538 -4.65 -36.22 -32.86
N GLU A 539 -4.27 -36.82 -34.00
CA GLU A 539 -3.04 -37.61 -34.14
C GLU A 539 -1.76 -36.76 -34.05
N LYS A 540 -1.77 -35.53 -34.59
CA LYS A 540 -0.63 -34.60 -34.54
C LYS A 540 -0.98 -33.40 -33.68
N PRO A 541 -0.20 -33.08 -32.63
CA PRO A 541 -0.55 -32.01 -31.70
C PRO A 541 -0.71 -30.67 -32.44
N PRO A 542 -1.78 -29.91 -32.15
CA PRO A 542 -2.00 -28.62 -32.79
C PRO A 542 -0.89 -27.63 -32.39
N THR A 543 -0.53 -26.74 -33.31
CA THR A 543 0.42 -25.64 -33.06
C THR A 543 -0.21 -24.47 -32.29
N PHE A 544 -1.55 -24.43 -32.24
CA PHE A 544 -2.32 -23.41 -31.53
C PHE A 544 -3.61 -24.03 -30.96
N LEU A 545 -3.97 -23.66 -29.73
CA LEU A 545 -5.19 -24.11 -29.07
C LEU A 545 -5.96 -22.91 -28.54
N LEU A 546 -7.16 -22.67 -29.07
CA LEU A 546 -8.05 -21.60 -28.62
C LEU A 546 -8.94 -22.11 -27.48
N CYS A 547 -8.76 -21.62 -26.26
CA CYS A 547 -9.60 -21.99 -25.10
C CYS A 547 -10.54 -20.85 -24.71
N VAL A 548 -11.85 -21.10 -24.71
CA VAL A 548 -12.87 -20.12 -24.27
C VAL A 548 -13.30 -20.43 -22.84
N LEU A 549 -13.16 -19.44 -21.96
CA LEU A 549 -13.44 -19.56 -20.52
C LEU A 549 -14.68 -18.74 -20.12
N PRO A 550 -15.43 -19.15 -19.08
CA PRO A 550 -16.67 -18.49 -18.67
C PRO A 550 -16.48 -17.13 -17.95
N ASP A 551 -15.28 -16.78 -17.49
CA ASP A 551 -14.99 -15.49 -16.84
C ASP A 551 -13.59 -14.95 -17.16
N LYS A 552 -13.45 -13.61 -17.11
CA LYS A 552 -12.25 -12.87 -17.48
C LYS A 552 -11.23 -12.81 -16.34
N ASN A 553 -10.04 -13.34 -16.55
CA ASN A 553 -8.81 -12.87 -15.92
C ASN A 553 -7.65 -13.04 -16.91
N SER A 554 -7.37 -11.99 -17.68
CA SER A 554 -6.08 -11.81 -18.34
C SER A 554 -5.96 -10.37 -18.85
N ASP A 555 -5.09 -9.59 -18.20
CA ASP A 555 -4.64 -8.28 -18.69
C ASP A 555 -3.25 -8.49 -19.34
N ILE A 556 -3.11 -8.35 -20.66
CA ILE A 556 -1.79 -8.30 -21.34
C ILE A 556 -1.83 -7.39 -22.60
N TYR A 557 -0.66 -6.76 -22.85
CA TYR A 557 -0.12 -6.09 -24.07
C TYR A 557 -0.42 -4.57 -24.20
N GLU A 558 0.43 -3.67 -24.73
CA GLU A 558 1.71 -3.72 -25.49
C GLU A 558 2.28 -2.27 -25.57
N THR A 559 3.58 -2.07 -25.89
CA THR A 559 4.05 -1.20 -27.01
C THR A 559 5.58 -1.14 -27.14
N SER A 560 6.03 -1.01 -28.39
CA SER A 560 7.39 -1.12 -28.92
C SER A 560 8.21 0.19 -28.92
N ILE A 561 9.54 0.07 -29.04
CA ILE A 561 10.53 1.16 -29.10
C ILE A 561 11.38 1.01 -30.39
N PRO A 562 11.61 2.09 -31.17
CA PRO A 562 12.68 2.17 -32.20
C PRO A 562 13.78 3.17 -31.77
N ILE A 563 15.03 3.22 -32.23
CA ILE A 563 15.86 2.58 -33.27
C ILE A 563 17.17 2.18 -32.59
N VAL A 564 17.56 0.91 -32.69
CA VAL A 564 18.81 0.36 -32.11
C VAL A 564 19.69 -0.31 -33.17
N SER A 565 19.70 0.24 -34.38
CA SER A 565 20.20 -0.43 -35.59
C SER A 565 21.68 -0.14 -35.94
N ARG A 566 22.43 0.55 -35.08
CA ARG A 566 23.81 0.96 -35.40
C ARG A 566 24.85 -0.11 -35.08
N VAL A 567 24.66 -0.83 -33.99
CA VAL A 567 25.49 -1.94 -33.54
C VAL A 567 24.58 -3.05 -33.00
N PRO A 568 25.01 -4.32 -33.04
CA PRO A 568 24.25 -5.43 -32.46
C PRO A 568 23.90 -5.10 -31.00
N THR A 569 22.61 -4.90 -30.73
CA THR A 569 22.15 -4.46 -29.41
C THR A 569 21.05 -5.36 -28.89
N ILE A 570 21.24 -5.83 -27.66
CA ILE A 570 20.25 -6.60 -26.92
C ILE A 570 19.56 -5.70 -25.89
N ILE A 571 18.24 -5.80 -25.83
CA ILE A 571 17.40 -5.09 -24.86
C ILE A 571 16.85 -6.11 -23.87
N PHE A 572 17.11 -5.89 -22.58
CA PHE A 572 16.49 -6.63 -21.50
C PHE A 572 15.34 -5.84 -20.87
N GLY A 573 14.27 -6.53 -20.52
CA GLY A 573 13.23 -6.07 -19.61
C GLY A 573 13.22 -6.96 -18.36
N MET A 574 13.18 -6.39 -17.17
CA MET A 574 13.24 -7.14 -15.91
C MET A 574 12.18 -6.63 -14.95
N ASP A 575 11.39 -7.53 -14.39
CA ASP A 575 10.37 -7.21 -13.39
C ASP A 575 10.28 -8.30 -12.31
N VAL A 576 9.80 -7.93 -11.13
CA VAL A 576 9.53 -8.83 -10.02
C VAL A 576 8.10 -8.60 -9.54
N SER A 577 7.31 -9.67 -9.54
CA SER A 577 5.94 -9.66 -9.05
C SER A 577 5.86 -10.32 -7.68
N HIS A 578 5.23 -9.64 -6.71
CA HIS A 578 5.02 -10.14 -5.37
C HIS A 578 3.62 -10.72 -5.15
N GLY A 579 3.51 -11.70 -4.26
CA GLY A 579 2.23 -12.19 -3.77
C GLY A 579 1.42 -11.12 -3.02
N ALA A 580 0.13 -11.41 -2.80
CA ALA A 580 -0.79 -10.52 -2.09
C ALA A 580 -0.23 -10.03 -0.72
N PRO A 581 -0.67 -8.86 -0.23
CA PRO A 581 -0.23 -8.35 1.07
C PRO A 581 -0.40 -9.39 2.18
N ARG A 582 0.67 -9.64 2.95
CA ARG A 582 0.78 -10.64 4.03
C ARG A 582 0.74 -12.11 3.60
N SER A 583 0.84 -12.42 2.31
CA SER A 583 1.09 -13.80 1.88
C SER A 583 2.59 -14.14 1.94
N ASN A 584 2.89 -15.42 2.18
CA ASN A 584 4.24 -15.98 2.07
C ASN A 584 4.47 -16.60 0.69
N VAL A 585 3.71 -16.16 -0.32
CA VAL A 585 3.86 -16.65 -1.69
C VAL A 585 5.22 -16.17 -2.22
N PRO A 586 6.03 -17.05 -2.85
CA PRO A 586 7.29 -16.67 -3.50
C PRO A 586 7.10 -15.48 -4.45
N SER A 587 8.14 -14.66 -4.59
CA SER A 587 8.12 -13.63 -5.64
C SER A 587 8.55 -14.26 -6.97
N ILE A 588 8.05 -13.74 -8.08
CA ILE A 588 8.38 -14.25 -9.41
C ILE A 588 9.19 -13.16 -10.12
N ALA A 589 10.43 -13.49 -10.48
CA ALA A 589 11.26 -12.65 -11.33
C ALA A 589 11.07 -13.07 -12.79
N ALA A 590 10.86 -12.11 -13.67
CA ALA A 590 10.80 -12.30 -15.11
C ALA A 590 11.85 -11.44 -15.79
N VAL A 591 12.67 -12.06 -16.63
CA VAL A 591 13.69 -11.40 -17.46
C VAL A 591 13.37 -11.70 -18.91
N VAL A 592 13.15 -10.67 -19.71
CA VAL A 592 12.93 -10.78 -21.16
C VAL A 592 14.12 -10.21 -21.91
N SER A 593 14.46 -10.79 -23.07
CA SER A 593 15.49 -10.28 -23.97
C SER A 593 14.96 -10.16 -25.39
N SER A 594 15.38 -9.11 -26.11
CA SER A 594 15.05 -8.94 -27.53
C SER A 594 15.73 -9.98 -28.41
N LEU A 595 15.08 -10.38 -29.50
CA LEU A 595 15.60 -11.28 -30.53
C LEU A 595 15.53 -10.62 -31.92
N GLY A 596 16.33 -11.15 -32.86
CA GLY A 596 16.24 -10.80 -34.28
C GLY A 596 16.65 -9.35 -34.58
N TRP A 597 17.80 -8.91 -34.04
CA TRP A 597 18.39 -7.62 -34.42
C TRP A 597 18.63 -7.58 -35.94
N PRO A 598 18.33 -6.45 -36.63
CA PRO A 598 17.94 -5.13 -36.12
C PRO A 598 16.44 -4.90 -35.92
N CYS A 599 15.57 -5.87 -36.24
CA CYS A 599 14.12 -5.69 -36.28
C CYS A 599 13.43 -5.70 -34.89
N ILE A 600 14.11 -6.18 -33.83
CA ILE A 600 13.74 -6.14 -32.39
C ILE A 600 12.22 -6.14 -32.12
N SER A 601 11.51 -7.13 -32.66
CA SER A 601 10.05 -7.29 -32.53
C SER A 601 9.63 -8.55 -31.78
N ARG A 602 10.60 -9.39 -31.42
CA ARG A 602 10.41 -10.66 -30.70
C ARG A 602 11.21 -10.63 -29.42
N TYR A 603 10.69 -11.27 -28.37
CA TYR A 603 11.35 -11.36 -27.08
C TYR A 603 11.31 -12.80 -26.55
N ARG A 604 12.41 -13.25 -25.93
CA ARG A 604 12.48 -14.48 -25.13
C ARG A 604 12.31 -14.13 -23.66
N ALA A 605 11.49 -14.88 -22.94
CA ALA A 605 11.33 -14.73 -21.50
C ALA A 605 12.03 -15.88 -20.75
N SER A 606 12.64 -15.55 -19.62
CA SER A 606 13.13 -16.49 -18.61
C SER A 606 12.57 -16.06 -17.24
N VAL A 607 12.15 -17.02 -16.43
CA VAL A 607 11.46 -16.79 -15.16
C VAL A 607 12.04 -17.64 -14.06
N CYS A 608 12.13 -17.08 -12.85
CA CYS A 608 12.46 -17.84 -11.65
C CYS A 608 11.63 -17.41 -10.44
N THR A 609 11.59 -18.30 -9.46
CA THR A 609 11.05 -17.98 -8.13
C THR A 609 12.16 -17.39 -7.25
N LEU A 610 11.77 -16.40 -6.45
CA LEU A 610 12.57 -15.78 -5.41
C LEU A 610 11.88 -15.99 -4.06
N SER A 611 12.63 -15.81 -2.97
CA SER A 611 12.02 -15.75 -1.64
C SER A 611 10.95 -14.66 -1.57
N PRO A 612 9.93 -14.80 -0.70
CA PRO A 612 8.84 -13.83 -0.60
C PRO A 612 9.36 -12.40 -0.35
N ARG A 613 8.90 -11.44 -1.16
CA ARG A 613 9.19 -10.00 -1.06
C ARG A 613 10.65 -9.61 -1.28
N VAL A 614 11.41 -10.43 -1.99
CA VAL A 614 12.77 -10.09 -2.43
C VAL A 614 12.71 -9.45 -3.80
N GLU A 615 13.29 -8.25 -3.91
CA GLU A 615 13.36 -7.48 -5.16
C GLU A 615 14.66 -7.70 -5.94
N ILE A 616 15.71 -8.18 -5.27
CA ILE A 616 17.00 -8.45 -5.93
C ILE A 616 16.91 -9.81 -6.63
N ILE A 617 17.19 -9.81 -7.93
CA ILE A 617 17.28 -11.04 -8.73
C ILE A 617 18.74 -11.54 -8.64
N ASP A 618 19.03 -12.37 -7.64
CA ASP A 618 20.36 -12.93 -7.42
C ASP A 618 20.76 -14.00 -8.46
N SER A 619 19.77 -14.52 -9.19
CA SER A 619 19.89 -15.58 -10.18
C SER A 619 20.21 -15.12 -11.60
N LEU A 620 20.48 -13.83 -11.81
CA LEU A 620 20.84 -13.30 -13.13
C LEU A 620 22.10 -13.97 -13.70
N PHE A 621 23.10 -14.21 -12.85
CA PHE A 621 24.36 -14.88 -13.16
C PHE A 621 24.64 -15.93 -12.07
N LYS A 622 24.78 -17.19 -12.46
CA LYS A 622 25.01 -18.33 -11.56
C LYS A 622 26.11 -19.24 -12.14
N PRO A 623 27.38 -18.95 -11.86
CA PRO A 623 28.49 -19.76 -12.37
C PRO A 623 28.49 -21.14 -11.72
N GLN A 624 28.59 -22.19 -12.53
CA GLN A 624 28.76 -23.57 -12.12
C GLN A 624 29.87 -24.21 -12.96
N GLY A 625 31.10 -24.21 -12.42
CA GLY A 625 32.29 -24.59 -13.20
C GLY A 625 32.59 -23.57 -14.29
N ASN A 626 32.69 -24.04 -15.54
CA ASN A 626 32.91 -23.19 -16.72
C ASN A 626 31.61 -22.71 -17.39
N GLU A 627 30.45 -23.07 -16.85
CA GLU A 627 29.13 -22.72 -17.40
C GLU A 627 28.41 -21.70 -16.52
N ASP A 628 27.62 -20.82 -17.14
CA ASP A 628 26.66 -19.96 -16.42
C ASP A 628 25.25 -20.53 -16.56
N ARG A 629 24.65 -20.88 -15.43
CA ARG A 629 23.23 -21.30 -15.33
C ARG A 629 22.30 -20.18 -14.86
N GLY A 630 22.77 -18.95 -14.92
CA GLY A 630 21.99 -17.74 -14.66
C GLY A 630 20.96 -17.48 -15.75
N LEU A 631 19.94 -16.69 -15.41
CA LEU A 631 18.82 -16.38 -16.30
C LEU A 631 19.26 -15.71 -17.61
N ILE A 632 20.36 -14.96 -17.59
CA ILE A 632 20.82 -14.18 -18.74
C ILE A 632 21.55 -15.05 -19.76
N SER A 633 22.17 -16.17 -19.35
CA SER A 633 23.00 -17.02 -20.21
C SER A 633 22.26 -17.51 -21.45
N GLU A 634 21.10 -18.15 -21.25
CA GLU A 634 20.25 -18.63 -22.37
C GLU A 634 19.76 -17.49 -23.25
N LEU A 635 19.44 -16.34 -22.66
CA LEU A 635 18.94 -15.17 -23.38
C LEU A 635 20.00 -14.56 -24.31
N LEU A 636 21.26 -14.50 -23.86
CA LEU A 636 22.38 -14.08 -24.69
C LEU A 636 22.64 -15.05 -25.85
N PHE A 637 22.50 -16.36 -25.58
CA PHE A 637 22.66 -17.38 -26.61
C PHE A 637 21.55 -17.33 -27.67
N ASP A 638 20.29 -17.17 -27.26
CA ASP A 638 19.16 -16.99 -28.17
C ASP A 638 19.28 -15.71 -29.01
N PHE A 639 19.79 -14.63 -28.42
CA PHE A 639 20.11 -13.40 -29.18
C PHE A 639 21.16 -13.67 -30.26
N TYR A 640 22.26 -14.35 -29.90
CA TYR A 640 23.34 -14.68 -30.83
C TYR A 640 22.82 -15.53 -32.01
N LEU A 641 22.04 -16.57 -31.73
CA LEU A 641 21.46 -17.42 -32.77
C LEU A 641 20.49 -16.67 -33.69
N SER A 642 19.64 -15.81 -33.12
CA SER A 642 18.61 -15.09 -33.88
C SER A 642 19.11 -13.85 -34.63
N SER A 643 20.31 -13.35 -34.31
CA SER A 643 20.87 -12.10 -34.83
C SER A 643 22.12 -12.33 -35.69
N GLY A 644 22.07 -13.35 -36.55
CA GLY A 644 23.15 -13.63 -37.51
C GLY A 644 24.47 -14.06 -36.89
N LYS A 645 24.44 -14.69 -35.70
CA LYS A 645 25.64 -15.11 -34.96
C LYS A 645 26.55 -13.92 -34.58
N GLN A 646 25.95 -12.77 -34.31
CA GLN A 646 26.65 -11.61 -33.76
C GLN A 646 26.44 -11.52 -32.25
N ARG A 647 27.52 -11.23 -31.52
CA ARG A 647 27.44 -10.94 -30.08
C ARG A 647 26.94 -9.52 -29.88
N PRO A 648 26.17 -9.23 -28.82
CA PRO A 648 25.75 -7.87 -28.53
C PRO A 648 26.95 -7.01 -28.17
N GLU A 649 27.14 -5.90 -28.88
CA GLU A 649 28.12 -4.86 -28.56
C GLU A 649 27.55 -3.83 -27.58
N GLN A 650 26.22 -3.73 -27.52
CA GLN A 650 25.49 -2.88 -26.58
C GLN A 650 24.41 -3.67 -25.85
N VAL A 651 24.24 -3.36 -24.57
CA VAL A 651 23.20 -3.94 -23.71
C VAL A 651 22.39 -2.80 -23.09
N ILE A 652 21.07 -2.83 -23.27
CA ILE A 652 20.13 -1.89 -22.64
C ILE A 652 19.27 -2.66 -21.67
N ILE A 653 19.18 -2.23 -20.41
CA ILE A 653 18.39 -2.92 -19.38
C ILE A 653 17.30 -1.98 -18.85
N PHE A 654 16.05 -2.36 -19.06
CA PHE A 654 14.89 -1.77 -18.39
C PHE A 654 14.54 -2.61 -17.16
N ARG A 655 14.86 -2.10 -15.97
CA ARG A 655 14.42 -2.72 -14.70
C ARG A 655 13.21 -1.95 -14.16
N PHE A 656 12.08 -2.62 -14.12
CA PHE A 656 10.84 -2.08 -13.54
C PHE A 656 10.81 -2.43 -12.06
N VAL A 657 10.76 -1.44 -11.17
CA VAL A 657 10.56 -1.70 -9.74
C VAL A 657 9.19 -1.15 -9.38
N THR A 658 8.31 -2.02 -8.90
CA THR A 658 7.00 -1.60 -8.39
C THR A 658 7.20 -1.13 -6.94
N ILE A 659 7.31 0.18 -6.73
CA ILE A 659 7.56 0.83 -5.42
C ILE A 659 6.31 0.79 -4.52
#